data_AF-A0A6S7H6W4-F1
#
_entry.id   AF-A0A6S7H6W4-F1
#
_cell.length_a   1.000
_cell.length_b   1.000
_cell.length_c   1.000
_cell.angle_alpha   90.00
_cell.angle_beta   90.00
_cell.angle_gamma   90.00
#
_symmetry.space_group_name_H-M   'P 1'
#
loop_
_entity.id
_entity.type
_entity.pdbx_description
1 polymer ?
#
loop_
_entity_poly.entity_id
_entity_poly.type
_entity_poly.pdbx_seq_one_letter_code
_entity_poly.pdbx_strand_id
1 'polypeptide(L)'
;MQLLQLLDQIHYYKRNFNKRLLALRDRKLRIIEEVKECVNHLKYIQSKLDVSLHKPLPIVPELKPEEVPERKMEYTKETLYAFKKKQDNKTDKRPDDGGGGGFGGFGVSESKPPQSTAGGRDRTFSNVSVLSGGRPRSSQSTKTDPHLSDTISETVEESLSSLQLQLQQQEQIRMKYEQDRLLKRVQFLLTNFDGEVKTLRHEKSQYEVTLKNAELRHVTLFEELMLLKEFEKREYTFATRVLTKEDEQEEMEDKVDDCQMKLEIKKEEIEKLQEQEKSLLSAFSSMIGENNKFEGFLTRVFKKKIKRAKKKDESRDGSDDDSDDDDSDEEFSSSEESNSDEETLDDSICPPGCDQTLFDQVCQLRESRLDIEESLAEEKKALEALKKEHEALNKKCKVIESALIAATSELEAFQREKQQKLNELDVVVTIKLHQIQYIINNLMPLDLSTCLVFVSSDQQRLQKRIKELEQEKAEQKRLFRENRQMHVQLKRDKKGREAEISELEEKVKNMQMLKFGRLVDLERLENVTVNRTAEELKERLRQQELQNANELAKWEKKIQVYKQKLTQRTRENTGRLNTSTLFYQEREELEQKLDAKQKSLGAEYSGNRKADLRERHRLIQLVQLQAQEIDALKDEITVLSRKGGHILPPSQPPLPSAQTAIPNM
;
A
#
# COMPACT_ATOMS: atom_id res chain seq x y z
N MET A 1 -5.37 -12.46 -1.63
CA MET A 1 -5.43 -12.29 -3.11
C MET A 1 -4.18 -12.78 -3.82
N GLN A 2 -3.01 -12.14 -3.64
CA GLN A 2 -1.79 -12.43 -4.41
C GLN A 2 -1.39 -13.92 -4.48
N LEU A 3 -1.44 -14.65 -3.35
CA LEU A 3 -1.13 -16.09 -3.29
C LEU A 3 -1.96 -16.94 -4.28
N LEU A 4 -3.28 -16.71 -4.32
CA LEU A 4 -4.20 -17.42 -5.22
C LEU A 4 -3.92 -17.06 -6.70
N GLN A 5 -3.68 -15.77 -6.98
CA GLN A 5 -3.35 -15.30 -8.33
C GLN A 5 -2.05 -15.94 -8.84
N LEU A 6 -1.06 -16.13 -7.98
CA LEU A 6 0.20 -16.81 -8.31
C LEU A 6 -0.02 -18.31 -8.58
N LEU A 7 -0.85 -18.98 -7.77
CA LEU A 7 -1.22 -20.39 -7.98
C LEU A 7 -2.00 -20.60 -9.29
N ASP A 8 -2.95 -19.73 -9.61
CA ASP A 8 -3.69 -19.73 -10.87
C ASP A 8 -2.77 -19.52 -12.08
N GLN A 9 -1.80 -18.60 -11.98
CA GLN A 9 -0.79 -18.40 -13.03
C GLN A 9 0.09 -19.64 -13.22
N ILE A 10 0.60 -20.24 -12.14
CA ILE A 10 1.39 -21.49 -12.17
C ILE A 10 0.59 -22.59 -12.88
N HIS A 11 -0.67 -22.78 -12.52
CA HIS A 11 -1.55 -23.77 -13.17
C HIS A 11 -1.83 -23.45 -14.64
N TYR A 12 -2.11 -22.18 -14.98
CA TYR A 12 -2.36 -21.71 -16.34
C TYR A 12 -1.16 -21.97 -17.27
N TYR A 13 0.05 -21.58 -16.86
CA TYR A 13 1.27 -21.81 -17.65
C TYR A 13 1.58 -23.30 -17.81
N LYS A 14 1.50 -24.10 -16.74
CA LYS A 14 1.64 -25.57 -16.82
C LYS A 14 0.63 -26.19 -17.81
N ARG A 15 -0.65 -25.83 -17.70
CA ARG A 15 -1.73 -26.35 -18.56
C ARG A 15 -1.52 -25.96 -20.02
N ASN A 16 -1.05 -24.74 -20.30
CA ASN A 16 -0.80 -24.28 -21.66
C ASN A 16 0.46 -24.90 -22.29
N PHE A 17 1.54 -25.09 -21.53
CA PHE A 17 2.70 -25.86 -22.00
C PHE A 17 2.30 -27.31 -22.34
N ASN A 18 1.55 -27.97 -21.46
CA ASN A 18 1.08 -29.35 -21.69
C ASN A 18 0.17 -29.45 -22.94
N LYS A 19 -0.70 -28.47 -23.19
CA LYS A 19 -1.48 -28.39 -24.45
C LYS A 19 -0.58 -28.30 -25.69
N ARG A 20 0.47 -27.47 -25.67
CA ARG A 20 1.44 -27.36 -26.79
C ARG A 20 2.18 -28.68 -27.03
N LEU A 21 2.59 -29.36 -25.97
CA LEU A 21 3.28 -30.65 -26.05
C LEU A 21 2.39 -31.75 -26.66
N LEU A 22 1.12 -31.83 -26.24
CA LEU A 22 0.14 -32.75 -26.83
C LEU A 22 -0.14 -32.42 -28.31
N ALA A 23 -0.29 -31.14 -28.67
CA ALA A 23 -0.46 -30.73 -30.06
C ALA A 23 0.73 -31.13 -30.96
N LEU A 24 1.97 -31.15 -30.44
CA LEU A 24 3.11 -31.71 -31.15
C LEU A 24 3.05 -33.24 -31.28
N ARG A 25 2.58 -33.99 -30.27
CA ARG A 25 2.34 -35.45 -30.40
C ARG A 25 1.34 -35.73 -31.52
N ASP A 26 0.23 -35.02 -31.53
CA ASP A 26 -0.85 -35.20 -32.50
C ASP A 26 -0.46 -34.69 -33.90
N ARG A 27 0.57 -33.85 -34.00
CA ARG A 27 1.25 -33.51 -35.26
C ARG A 27 2.28 -34.56 -35.68
N LYS A 28 3.03 -35.17 -34.75
CA LYS A 28 3.96 -36.28 -35.03
C LYS A 28 3.22 -37.47 -35.65
N LEU A 29 2.03 -37.81 -35.12
CA LEU A 29 1.16 -38.84 -35.70
C LEU A 29 0.85 -38.59 -37.18
N ARG A 30 0.34 -37.40 -37.51
CA ARG A 30 0.03 -36.99 -38.90
C ARG A 30 1.26 -36.94 -39.81
N ILE A 31 2.42 -36.52 -39.29
CA ILE A 31 3.67 -36.54 -40.05
C ILE A 31 4.13 -37.98 -40.33
N ILE A 32 3.95 -38.91 -39.39
CA ILE A 32 4.26 -40.34 -39.61
C ILE A 32 3.35 -40.94 -40.69
N GLU A 33 2.08 -40.53 -40.74
CA GLU A 33 1.13 -40.91 -41.80
C GLU A 33 1.55 -40.34 -43.17
N GLU A 34 1.81 -39.04 -43.26
CA GLU A 34 2.27 -38.38 -44.50
C GLU A 34 3.60 -38.95 -45.00
N VAL A 35 4.53 -39.30 -44.10
CA VAL A 35 5.80 -39.96 -44.45
C VAL A 35 5.59 -41.40 -44.91
N LYS A 36 4.65 -42.16 -44.33
CA LYS A 36 4.28 -43.51 -44.84
C LYS A 36 3.71 -43.44 -46.25
N GLU A 37 2.84 -42.47 -46.52
CA GLU A 37 2.30 -42.23 -47.87
C GLU A 37 3.42 -41.87 -48.86
N CYS A 38 4.32 -40.94 -48.49
CA CYS A 38 5.48 -40.59 -49.31
C CYS A 38 6.40 -41.80 -49.58
N VAL A 39 6.65 -42.65 -48.58
CA VAL A 39 7.46 -43.87 -48.72
C VAL A 39 6.79 -44.92 -49.63
N ASN A 40 5.47 -45.08 -49.52
CA ASN A 40 4.73 -45.99 -50.40
C ASN A 40 4.69 -45.47 -51.84
N HIS A 41 4.57 -44.16 -52.05
CA HIS A 41 4.65 -43.55 -53.38
C HIS A 41 6.07 -43.64 -53.96
N LEU A 42 7.11 -43.47 -53.15
CA LEU A 42 8.51 -43.69 -53.54
C LEU A 42 8.76 -45.13 -54.00
N LYS A 43 8.22 -46.14 -53.30
CA LYS A 43 8.30 -47.56 -53.73
C LYS A 43 7.64 -47.78 -55.10
N TYR A 44 6.47 -47.19 -55.33
CA TYR A 44 5.77 -47.28 -56.62
C TYR A 44 6.57 -46.62 -57.77
N ILE A 45 7.20 -45.48 -57.51
CA ILE A 45 8.11 -44.83 -58.48
C ILE A 45 9.36 -45.68 -58.75
N GLN A 46 9.95 -46.28 -57.70
CA GLN A 46 11.10 -47.17 -57.82
C GLN A 46 10.77 -48.46 -58.58
N SER A 47 9.56 -49.01 -58.45
CA SER A 47 9.11 -50.15 -59.27
C SER A 47 8.93 -49.84 -60.77
N LYS A 48 9.06 -48.57 -61.17
CA LYS A 48 8.98 -48.08 -62.57
C LYS A 48 10.27 -47.41 -63.07
N LEU A 49 11.33 -47.42 -62.27
CA LEU A 49 12.60 -46.79 -62.57
C LEU A 49 13.70 -47.86 -62.56
N ASP A 50 14.68 -47.75 -63.45
CA ASP A 50 15.82 -48.66 -63.44
C ASP A 50 16.59 -48.61 -62.10
N VAL A 51 17.06 -49.76 -61.65
CA VAL A 51 17.69 -50.00 -60.34
C VAL A 51 18.94 -49.14 -60.16
N SER A 52 19.67 -48.86 -61.24
CA SER A 52 20.84 -47.96 -61.23
C SER A 52 20.52 -46.51 -60.80
N LEU A 53 19.23 -46.13 -60.79
CA LEU A 53 18.74 -44.78 -60.51
C LEU A 53 17.94 -44.70 -59.20
N HIS A 54 17.95 -45.75 -58.38
CA HIS A 54 17.24 -45.79 -57.10
C HIS A 54 17.99 -45.01 -56.01
N LYS A 55 17.27 -44.13 -55.30
CA LYS A 55 17.76 -43.45 -54.09
C LYS A 55 17.24 -44.16 -52.83
N PRO A 56 17.99 -44.17 -51.71
CA PRO A 56 17.58 -44.89 -50.50
C PRO A 56 16.23 -44.37 -49.97
N LEU A 57 15.35 -45.31 -49.60
CA LEU A 57 14.06 -44.99 -48.99
C LEU A 57 14.27 -44.40 -47.58
N PRO A 58 13.58 -43.32 -47.21
CA PRO A 58 13.69 -42.76 -45.87
C PRO A 58 13.01 -43.67 -44.85
N ILE A 59 13.62 -43.80 -43.67
CA ILE A 59 13.08 -44.59 -42.56
C ILE A 59 11.82 -43.89 -42.00
N VAL A 60 10.72 -44.63 -41.89
CA VAL A 60 9.47 -44.14 -41.29
C VAL A 60 9.69 -44.00 -39.77
N PRO A 61 9.44 -42.83 -39.16
CA PRO A 61 9.54 -42.69 -37.71
C PRO A 61 8.41 -43.43 -36.98
N GLU A 62 8.70 -43.87 -35.75
CA GLU A 62 7.72 -44.51 -34.87
C GLU A 62 7.50 -43.67 -33.59
N LEU A 63 6.42 -43.92 -32.86
CA LEU A 63 6.21 -43.36 -31.52
C LEU A 63 6.80 -44.29 -30.46
N LYS A 64 7.62 -43.74 -29.57
CA LYS A 64 8.11 -44.48 -28.41
C LYS A 64 6.99 -44.66 -27.38
N PRO A 65 7.00 -45.74 -26.56
CA PRO A 65 6.03 -45.92 -25.47
C PRO A 65 5.98 -44.76 -24.47
N GLU A 66 7.10 -44.04 -24.32
CA GLU A 66 7.23 -42.85 -23.46
C GLU A 66 6.38 -41.65 -23.94
N GLU A 67 6.10 -41.56 -25.25
CA GLU A 67 5.33 -40.47 -25.86
C GLU A 67 3.80 -40.65 -25.68
N VAL A 68 3.36 -41.86 -25.31
CA VAL A 68 1.95 -42.20 -25.16
C VAL A 68 1.71 -42.85 -23.77
N PRO A 69 1.94 -42.11 -22.66
CA PRO A 69 1.89 -42.68 -21.31
C PRO A 69 0.52 -43.24 -20.92
N GLU A 70 -0.55 -42.80 -21.58
CA GLU A 70 -1.91 -43.34 -21.48
C GLU A 70 -1.94 -44.86 -21.77
N ARG A 71 -1.12 -45.32 -22.72
CA ARG A 71 -1.01 -46.75 -23.10
C ARG A 71 -0.31 -47.63 -22.08
N LYS A 72 0.23 -47.08 -20.98
CA LYS A 72 0.75 -47.90 -19.88
C LYS A 72 -0.34 -48.76 -19.21
N MET A 73 -1.61 -48.40 -19.42
CA MET A 73 -2.78 -49.16 -18.94
C MET A 73 -3.39 -50.07 -20.03
N GLU A 74 -2.86 -50.07 -21.27
CA GLU A 74 -3.34 -50.93 -22.36
C GLU A 74 -2.63 -52.31 -22.33
N TYR A 75 -3.40 -53.39 -22.14
CA TYR A 75 -2.86 -54.74 -22.10
C TYR A 75 -2.60 -55.30 -23.51
N THR A 76 -1.36 -55.23 -23.98
CA THR A 76 -0.95 -55.93 -25.21
C THR A 76 -0.90 -57.45 -25.00
N LYS A 77 -1.06 -58.25 -26.07
CA LYS A 77 -0.91 -59.72 -26.00
C LYS A 77 0.42 -60.14 -25.37
N GLU A 78 1.50 -59.40 -25.61
CA GLU A 78 2.82 -59.65 -25.04
C GLU A 78 2.87 -59.38 -23.54
N THR A 79 2.25 -58.29 -23.05
CA THR A 79 2.13 -58.06 -21.60
C THR A 79 1.27 -59.13 -20.92
N LEU A 80 0.22 -59.62 -21.59
CA LEU A 80 -0.63 -60.70 -21.09
C LEU A 80 0.12 -62.05 -21.09
N TYR A 81 0.92 -62.36 -22.11
CA TYR A 81 1.81 -63.54 -22.11
C TYR A 81 2.91 -63.42 -21.07
N ALA A 82 3.49 -62.24 -20.85
CA ALA A 82 4.48 -62.01 -19.79
C ALA A 82 3.87 -62.07 -18.39
N PHE A 83 2.61 -61.64 -18.23
CA PHE A 83 1.85 -61.81 -16.98
C PHE A 83 1.48 -63.28 -16.74
N LYS A 84 0.99 -63.99 -17.76
CA LYS A 84 0.73 -65.42 -17.69
C LYS A 84 2.00 -66.19 -17.33
N LYS A 85 3.12 -65.96 -18.03
CA LYS A 85 4.43 -66.56 -17.70
C LYS A 85 4.93 -66.19 -16.29
N LYS A 86 4.47 -65.07 -15.70
CA LYS A 86 4.72 -64.71 -14.30
C LYS A 86 3.74 -65.35 -13.30
N GLN A 87 2.56 -65.79 -13.73
CA GLN A 87 1.68 -66.67 -12.95
C GLN A 87 2.16 -68.11 -13.02
N ASP A 88 2.48 -68.62 -14.21
CA ASP A 88 3.05 -69.95 -14.45
C ASP A 88 4.35 -70.11 -13.62
N ASN A 89 5.32 -69.18 -13.74
CA ASN A 89 6.53 -69.15 -12.90
C ASN A 89 6.27 -68.89 -11.39
N LYS A 90 5.03 -68.63 -10.97
CA LYS A 90 4.61 -68.53 -9.55
C LYS A 90 3.86 -69.77 -9.07
N THR A 91 3.20 -70.52 -9.95
CA THR A 91 2.68 -71.86 -9.64
C THR A 91 3.83 -72.86 -9.59
N ASP A 92 4.75 -72.80 -10.55
CA ASP A 92 5.95 -73.64 -10.65
C ASP A 92 7.01 -73.31 -9.57
N LYS A 93 6.73 -72.29 -8.74
CA LYS A 93 7.51 -71.92 -7.55
C LYS A 93 6.75 -72.06 -6.23
N ARG A 94 5.58 -72.71 -6.24
CA ARG A 94 5.05 -73.32 -5.02
C ARG A 94 5.82 -74.64 -4.81
N PRO A 95 6.48 -74.84 -3.67
CA PRO A 95 6.88 -76.20 -3.31
C PRO A 95 5.62 -77.04 -3.11
N ASP A 96 5.67 -78.29 -3.55
CA ASP A 96 4.64 -79.28 -3.24
C ASP A 96 4.87 -79.77 -1.81
N ASP A 97 4.05 -79.26 -0.88
CA ASP A 97 3.93 -79.79 0.49
C ASP A 97 2.47 -79.62 0.97
N GLY A 98 2.01 -80.56 1.79
CA GLY A 98 0.59 -80.90 1.91
C GLY A 98 -0.08 -80.53 3.23
N GLY A 99 -1.19 -79.79 3.12
CA GLY A 99 -2.33 -79.88 4.06
C GLY A 99 -2.38 -78.91 5.25
N GLY A 100 -3.59 -78.75 5.81
CA GLY A 100 -3.77 -78.34 7.21
C GLY A 100 -4.33 -76.94 7.54
N GLY A 101 -5.58 -76.62 7.15
CA GLY A 101 -6.37 -75.52 7.74
C GLY A 101 -5.94 -74.07 7.39
N GLY A 102 -6.69 -73.03 7.77
CA GLY A 102 -8.04 -73.03 8.36
C GLY A 102 -8.54 -71.62 8.76
N PHE A 103 -9.87 -71.46 8.81
CA PHE A 103 -10.65 -70.34 9.39
C PHE A 103 -10.78 -68.98 8.66
N GLY A 104 -12.03 -68.45 8.65
CA GLY A 104 -12.43 -67.09 8.26
C GLY A 104 -12.79 -66.90 6.77
N GLY A 105 -14.01 -66.53 6.37
CA GLY A 105 -15.28 -66.31 7.11
C GLY A 105 -16.18 -65.29 6.37
N PHE A 106 -17.51 -65.49 6.37
CA PHE A 106 -18.53 -64.83 5.51
C PHE A 106 -18.47 -65.27 4.02
N GLY A 107 -19.52 -65.70 3.31
CA GLY A 107 -20.98 -65.78 3.60
C GLY A 107 -21.74 -64.58 3.01
N VAL A 108 -22.89 -64.69 2.31
CA VAL A 108 -23.79 -65.83 1.95
C VAL A 108 -24.56 -65.45 0.65
N SER A 109 -24.88 -66.41 -0.24
CA SER A 109 -26.26 -66.65 -0.76
C SER A 109 -26.29 -67.61 -1.97
N GLU A 110 -27.41 -68.31 -2.16
CA GLU A 110 -27.65 -69.29 -3.23
C GLU A 110 -28.41 -68.70 -4.44
N SER A 111 -28.24 -69.30 -5.63
CA SER A 111 -29.38 -69.79 -6.43
C SER A 111 -28.94 -70.69 -7.60
N LYS A 112 -29.47 -71.93 -7.62
CA LYS A 112 -29.63 -72.78 -8.83
C LYS A 112 -30.94 -72.35 -9.55
N PRO A 113 -31.32 -72.84 -10.77
CA PRO A 113 -30.94 -74.11 -11.44
C PRO A 113 -30.78 -73.92 -12.99
N PRO A 114 -31.06 -74.91 -13.88
CA PRO A 114 -30.91 -76.37 -13.84
C PRO A 114 -29.97 -76.90 -14.96
N GLN A 115 -29.81 -78.23 -15.05
CA GLN A 115 -29.29 -78.93 -16.23
C GLN A 115 -30.23 -80.10 -16.58
N SER A 116 -30.58 -80.28 -17.86
CA SER A 116 -31.44 -81.38 -18.36
C SER A 116 -31.07 -81.69 -19.82
N THR A 117 -30.36 -82.78 -20.17
CA THR A 117 -30.75 -84.21 -20.21
C THR A 117 -31.55 -84.66 -21.45
N ALA A 118 -30.81 -85.22 -22.41
CA ALA A 118 -31.11 -86.43 -23.21
C ALA A 118 -32.27 -86.47 -24.24
N GLY A 119 -31.98 -87.14 -25.38
CA GLY A 119 -32.92 -87.57 -26.42
C GLY A 119 -32.56 -87.05 -27.84
N GLY A 120 -32.33 -87.87 -28.88
CA GLY A 120 -32.02 -89.31 -28.93
C GLY A 120 -32.68 -90.06 -30.09
N ARG A 121 -31.88 -90.69 -30.97
CA ARG A 121 -32.26 -91.68 -32.02
C ARG A 121 -33.15 -91.16 -33.19
N ASP A 122 -33.18 -91.76 -34.40
CA ASP A 122 -32.22 -92.61 -35.14
C ASP A 122 -32.60 -92.64 -36.65
N ARG A 123 -31.76 -93.25 -37.50
CA ARG A 123 -32.08 -93.91 -38.81
C ARG A 123 -32.73 -93.11 -39.97
N THR A 124 -31.85 -92.71 -40.89
CA THR A 124 -31.79 -93.17 -42.30
C THR A 124 -33.07 -93.50 -43.10
N PHE A 125 -33.22 -92.87 -44.27
CA PHE A 125 -33.52 -93.57 -45.54
C PHE A 125 -32.87 -92.84 -46.72
N SER A 126 -32.65 -93.56 -47.83
CA SER A 126 -31.91 -93.07 -49.02
C SER A 126 -32.62 -93.45 -50.33
N ASN A 127 -32.76 -92.49 -51.25
CA ASN A 127 -32.97 -92.63 -52.70
C ASN A 127 -32.60 -91.27 -53.34
N VAL A 128 -31.76 -91.07 -54.37
CA VAL A 128 -31.45 -91.77 -55.65
C VAL A 128 -32.04 -91.02 -56.87
N SER A 129 -31.19 -90.16 -57.45
CA SER A 129 -30.92 -89.98 -58.90
C SER A 129 -31.84 -89.20 -59.85
N VAL A 130 -31.19 -88.84 -60.98
CA VAL A 130 -31.63 -88.26 -62.29
C VAL A 130 -31.38 -86.74 -62.38
N LEU A 131 -30.24 -86.25 -62.95
CA LEU A 131 -29.79 -86.19 -64.37
C LEU A 131 -30.64 -85.20 -65.22
N SER A 132 -30.11 -84.44 -66.19
CA SER A 132 -28.80 -84.40 -66.89
C SER A 132 -28.38 -82.92 -67.13
N GLY A 133 -27.29 -82.49 -67.81
CA GLY A 133 -26.15 -83.10 -68.53
C GLY A 133 -25.49 -82.01 -69.44
N GLY A 134 -24.24 -82.09 -69.92
CA GLY A 134 -23.13 -83.01 -69.63
C GLY A 134 -21.88 -82.73 -70.50
N ARG A 135 -20.73 -83.35 -70.13
CA ARG A 135 -19.52 -83.82 -70.89
C ARG A 135 -19.06 -83.17 -72.23
N PRO A 136 -17.76 -83.32 -72.63
CA PRO A 136 -16.56 -83.92 -71.96
C PRO A 136 -15.41 -82.86 -71.91
N ARG A 137 -14.07 -83.00 -72.12
CA ARG A 137 -12.91 -83.97 -72.19
C ARG A 137 -11.63 -83.04 -72.18
N SER A 138 -10.32 -83.36 -72.11
CA SER A 138 -9.32 -84.42 -71.74
C SER A 138 -7.93 -83.72 -71.88
N SER A 139 -6.77 -84.11 -71.32
CA SER A 139 -6.28 -85.16 -70.40
C SER A 139 -4.91 -84.66 -69.85
N GLN A 140 -4.40 -85.02 -68.68
CA GLN A 140 -3.61 -86.24 -68.35
C GLN A 140 -2.59 -86.72 -69.43
N SER A 141 -1.36 -87.20 -69.15
CA SER A 141 -0.41 -86.99 -68.01
C SER A 141 0.86 -87.88 -68.12
N THR A 142 2.08 -87.31 -68.08
CA THR A 142 3.41 -87.96 -67.84
C THR A 142 4.41 -86.87 -67.42
N LYS A 143 5.17 -86.90 -66.30
CA LYS A 143 6.21 -87.81 -65.77
C LYS A 143 7.67 -87.44 -66.16
N THR A 144 8.48 -87.20 -65.11
CA THR A 144 9.96 -87.30 -64.97
C THR A 144 10.91 -86.30 -65.65
N ASP A 145 12.01 -86.05 -64.94
CA ASP A 145 13.16 -85.15 -65.16
C ASP A 145 14.21 -85.74 -66.15
N PRO A 146 15.45 -85.19 -66.27
CA PRO A 146 15.79 -83.90 -66.89
C PRO A 146 16.93 -84.02 -67.94
N HIS A 147 17.14 -83.02 -68.82
CA HIS A 147 18.50 -82.48 -69.09
C HIS A 147 18.53 -81.23 -69.99
N LEU A 148 19.71 -80.61 -70.03
CA LEU A 148 20.10 -79.48 -70.90
C LEU A 148 20.15 -79.86 -72.39
N SER A 149 19.73 -78.93 -73.25
CA SER A 149 20.27 -78.76 -74.60
C SER A 149 20.08 -77.30 -75.03
N ASP A 150 21.16 -76.64 -75.45
CA ASP A 150 21.09 -75.23 -75.88
C ASP A 150 20.16 -75.02 -77.07
N THR A 151 19.45 -73.90 -77.09
CA THR A 151 18.85 -73.35 -78.31
C THR A 151 18.95 -71.84 -78.23
N ILE A 152 19.84 -71.28 -79.07
CA ILE A 152 20.00 -69.84 -79.23
C ILE A 152 18.69 -69.30 -79.81
N SER A 153 17.90 -68.63 -78.98
CA SER A 153 16.74 -67.87 -79.44
C SER A 153 17.14 -66.41 -79.45
N GLU A 154 17.45 -65.89 -80.64
CA GLU A 154 17.74 -64.48 -80.85
C GLU A 154 16.48 -63.68 -80.53
N THR A 155 16.40 -63.12 -79.33
CA THR A 155 15.40 -62.10 -79.00
C THR A 155 15.75 -60.86 -79.80
N VAL A 156 15.08 -60.69 -80.93
CA VAL A 156 15.20 -59.54 -81.82
C VAL A 156 15.12 -58.26 -80.99
N GLU A 157 16.20 -57.48 -81.00
CA GLU A 157 16.14 -56.10 -80.52
C GLU A 157 15.23 -55.31 -81.47
N GLU A 158 13.95 -55.19 -81.12
CA GLU A 158 13.10 -54.13 -81.66
C GLU A 158 13.76 -52.80 -81.28
N SER A 159 14.51 -52.23 -82.23
CA SER A 159 15.20 -50.96 -82.04
C SER A 159 14.15 -49.87 -81.82
N LEU A 160 13.95 -49.54 -80.54
CA LEU A 160 12.94 -48.58 -80.09
C LEU A 160 12.96 -47.34 -80.97
N SER A 161 11.78 -46.97 -81.49
CA SER A 161 11.64 -45.76 -82.30
C SER A 161 12.27 -44.57 -81.57
N SER A 162 12.89 -43.65 -82.31
CA SER A 162 13.49 -42.45 -81.72
C SER A 162 12.50 -41.68 -80.83
N LEU A 163 11.20 -41.73 -81.16
CA LEU A 163 10.10 -41.21 -80.35
C LEU A 163 9.86 -42.03 -79.06
N GLN A 164 9.90 -43.37 -79.11
CA GLN A 164 9.79 -44.21 -77.91
C GLN A 164 10.97 -43.99 -76.96
N LEU A 165 12.19 -43.88 -77.49
CA LEU A 165 13.38 -43.61 -76.68
C LEU A 165 13.29 -42.24 -75.99
N GLN A 166 12.81 -41.21 -76.71
CA GLN A 166 12.55 -39.88 -76.14
C GLN A 166 11.46 -39.90 -75.06
N LEU A 167 10.34 -40.62 -75.29
CA LEU A 167 9.29 -40.79 -74.28
C LEU A 167 9.81 -41.50 -73.03
N GLN A 168 10.59 -42.57 -73.18
CA GLN A 168 11.19 -43.29 -72.05
C GLN A 168 12.17 -42.40 -71.26
N GLN A 169 12.99 -41.58 -71.95
CA GLN A 169 13.86 -40.59 -71.30
C GLN A 169 13.04 -39.52 -70.55
N GLN A 170 11.96 -39.01 -71.15
CA GLN A 170 11.06 -38.04 -70.53
C GLN A 170 10.38 -38.61 -69.27
N GLU A 171 9.92 -39.87 -69.32
CA GLU A 171 9.37 -40.56 -68.15
C GLU A 171 10.42 -40.79 -67.06
N GLN A 172 11.64 -41.22 -67.40
CA GLN A 172 12.74 -41.34 -66.43
C GLN A 172 13.07 -40.00 -65.76
N ILE A 173 13.11 -38.89 -66.52
CA ILE A 173 13.35 -37.55 -65.97
C ILE A 173 12.23 -37.15 -65.00
N ARG A 174 10.96 -37.39 -65.39
CA ARG A 174 9.78 -37.14 -64.54
C ARG A 174 9.83 -37.97 -63.25
N MET A 175 10.13 -39.27 -63.34
CA MET A 175 10.22 -40.17 -62.18
C MET A 175 11.37 -39.79 -61.24
N LYS A 176 12.54 -39.40 -61.77
CA LYS A 176 13.66 -38.86 -60.97
C LYS A 176 13.25 -37.58 -60.23
N TYR A 177 12.61 -36.64 -60.92
CA TYR A 177 12.12 -35.40 -60.32
C TYR A 177 11.08 -35.67 -59.22
N GLU A 178 10.14 -36.59 -59.44
CA GLU A 178 9.09 -36.92 -58.47
C GLU A 178 9.65 -37.67 -57.25
N GLN A 179 10.63 -38.57 -57.45
CA GLN A 179 11.42 -39.18 -56.38
C GLN A 179 12.13 -38.11 -55.53
N ASP A 180 12.84 -37.17 -56.16
CA ASP A 180 13.52 -36.07 -55.45
C ASP A 180 12.54 -35.10 -54.76
N ARG A 181 11.36 -34.86 -55.34
CA ARG A 181 10.30 -34.04 -54.72
C ARG A 181 9.79 -34.69 -53.43
N LEU A 182 9.54 -36.01 -53.46
CA LEU A 182 9.10 -36.77 -52.28
C LEU A 182 10.19 -36.88 -51.22
N LEU A 183 11.44 -37.14 -51.59
CA LEU A 183 12.57 -37.16 -50.64
C LEU A 183 12.76 -35.79 -49.96
N LYS A 184 12.70 -34.69 -50.73
CA LYS A 184 12.75 -33.33 -50.18
C LYS A 184 11.55 -33.02 -49.28
N ARG A 185 10.34 -33.50 -49.60
CA ARG A 185 9.15 -33.36 -48.74
C ARG A 185 9.34 -34.07 -47.40
N VAL A 186 9.80 -35.32 -47.40
CA VAL A 186 10.08 -36.07 -46.16
C VAL A 186 11.16 -35.39 -45.32
N GLN A 187 12.27 -34.97 -45.94
CA GLN A 187 13.33 -34.22 -45.23
C GLN A 187 12.82 -32.90 -44.62
N PHE A 188 11.99 -32.15 -45.36
CA PHE A 188 11.36 -30.92 -44.86
C PHE A 188 10.43 -31.18 -43.67
N LEU A 189 9.58 -32.22 -43.73
CA LEU A 189 8.67 -32.57 -42.63
C LEU A 189 9.42 -32.91 -41.34
N LEU A 190 10.48 -33.74 -41.46
CA LEU A 190 11.31 -34.14 -40.33
C LEU A 190 12.09 -32.96 -39.73
N THR A 191 12.80 -32.18 -40.56
CA THR A 191 13.61 -31.04 -40.10
C THR A 191 12.76 -29.92 -39.49
N ASN A 192 11.56 -29.68 -40.01
CA ASN A 192 10.60 -28.73 -39.45
C ASN A 192 10.09 -29.20 -38.07
N PHE A 193 9.71 -30.47 -37.94
CA PHE A 193 9.27 -31.05 -36.66
C PHE A 193 10.39 -31.03 -35.61
N ASP A 194 11.61 -31.43 -35.97
CA ASP A 194 12.78 -31.34 -35.09
C ASP A 194 13.08 -29.89 -34.66
N GLY A 195 12.83 -28.91 -35.54
CA GLY A 195 12.90 -27.49 -35.22
C GLY A 195 11.90 -27.08 -34.14
N GLU A 196 10.62 -27.44 -34.32
CA GLU A 196 9.55 -27.16 -33.35
C GLU A 196 9.79 -27.84 -32.00
N VAL A 197 10.29 -29.08 -31.99
CA VAL A 197 10.68 -29.79 -30.75
C VAL A 197 11.87 -29.12 -30.05
N LYS A 198 12.87 -28.62 -30.80
CA LYS A 198 14.00 -27.85 -30.23
C LYS A 198 13.54 -26.53 -29.63
N THR A 199 12.60 -25.84 -30.26
CA THR A 199 11.98 -24.61 -29.75
C THR A 199 11.19 -24.89 -28.48
N LEU A 200 10.29 -25.89 -28.47
CA LEU A 200 9.52 -26.23 -27.28
C LEU A 200 10.42 -26.74 -26.14
N ARG A 201 11.57 -27.37 -26.43
CA ARG A 201 12.59 -27.71 -25.41
C ARG A 201 13.25 -26.46 -24.81
N HIS A 202 13.49 -25.42 -25.59
CA HIS A 202 14.00 -24.13 -25.07
C HIS A 202 12.94 -23.41 -24.22
N GLU A 203 11.70 -23.33 -24.71
CA GLU A 203 10.57 -22.82 -23.92
C GLU A 203 10.43 -23.60 -22.61
N LYS A 204 10.51 -24.94 -22.65
CA LYS A 204 10.40 -25.81 -21.47
C LYS A 204 11.43 -25.44 -20.40
N SER A 205 12.71 -25.28 -20.77
CA SER A 205 13.77 -24.92 -19.82
C SER A 205 13.52 -23.57 -19.13
N GLN A 206 13.03 -22.58 -19.88
CA GLN A 206 12.66 -21.27 -19.34
C GLN A 206 11.41 -21.35 -18.44
N TYR A 207 10.41 -22.16 -18.82
CA TYR A 207 9.23 -22.41 -18.00
C TYR A 207 9.55 -23.20 -16.73
N GLU A 208 10.45 -24.18 -16.75
CA GLU A 208 10.83 -24.93 -15.54
C GLU A 208 11.48 -24.02 -14.49
N VAL A 209 12.39 -23.12 -14.89
CA VAL A 209 12.98 -22.12 -13.98
C VAL A 209 11.92 -21.13 -13.46
N THR A 210 11.12 -20.54 -14.34
CA THR A 210 10.13 -19.52 -13.93
C THR A 210 8.99 -20.10 -13.09
N LEU A 211 8.53 -21.32 -13.39
CA LEU A 211 7.55 -22.04 -12.56
C LEU A 211 8.12 -22.45 -11.21
N LYS A 212 9.39 -22.89 -11.14
CA LYS A 212 10.03 -23.21 -9.85
C LYS A 212 10.21 -21.96 -8.98
N ASN A 213 10.57 -20.83 -9.57
CA ASN A 213 10.62 -19.55 -8.84
C ASN A 213 9.23 -19.12 -8.34
N ALA A 214 8.19 -19.31 -9.15
CA ALA A 214 6.82 -19.00 -8.75
C ALA A 214 6.32 -19.95 -7.63
N GLU A 215 6.65 -21.25 -7.69
CA GLU A 215 6.37 -22.21 -6.61
C GLU A 215 7.10 -21.85 -5.31
N LEU A 216 8.38 -21.49 -5.37
CA LEU A 216 9.16 -21.07 -4.20
C LEU A 216 8.64 -19.75 -3.63
N ARG A 217 8.31 -18.76 -4.47
CA ARG A 217 7.69 -17.51 -4.00
C ARG A 217 6.30 -17.74 -3.40
N HIS A 218 5.54 -18.72 -3.88
CA HIS A 218 4.28 -19.12 -3.25
C HIS A 218 4.51 -19.73 -1.85
N VAL A 219 5.61 -20.45 -1.62
CA VAL A 219 5.98 -20.93 -0.27
C VAL A 219 6.31 -19.75 0.64
N THR A 220 7.22 -18.84 0.24
CA THR A 220 7.55 -17.65 1.04
C THR A 220 6.32 -16.78 1.36
N LEU A 221 5.43 -16.56 0.37
CA LEU A 221 4.18 -15.81 0.57
C LEU A 221 3.16 -16.53 1.47
N PHE A 222 3.25 -17.86 1.59
CA PHE A 222 2.41 -18.63 2.50
C PHE A 222 2.96 -18.59 3.94
N GLU A 223 4.29 -18.67 4.09
CA GLU A 223 4.98 -18.51 5.39
C GLU A 223 4.78 -17.09 5.93
N GLU A 224 4.91 -16.07 5.09
CA GLU A 224 4.55 -14.67 5.37
C GLU A 224 3.09 -14.55 5.85
N LEU A 225 2.14 -15.17 5.15
CA LEU A 225 0.72 -15.15 5.53
C LEU A 225 0.44 -15.88 6.85
N MET A 226 1.17 -16.95 7.17
CA MET A 226 1.03 -17.68 8.43
C MET A 226 1.56 -16.86 9.61
N LEU A 227 2.76 -16.28 9.49
CA LEU A 227 3.31 -15.35 10.49
C LEU A 227 2.37 -14.15 10.69
N LEU A 228 1.95 -13.49 9.61
CA LEU A 228 1.08 -12.31 9.71
C LEU A 228 -0.23 -12.59 10.47
N LYS A 229 -0.82 -13.78 10.34
CA LYS A 229 -2.04 -14.18 11.08
C LYS A 229 -1.79 -14.43 12.58
N GLU A 230 -0.59 -14.83 12.96
CA GLU A 230 -0.21 -14.96 14.37
C GLU A 230 0.06 -13.59 15.00
N PHE A 231 0.70 -12.70 14.24
CA PHE A 231 0.95 -11.32 14.65
C PHE A 231 -0.35 -10.50 14.74
N GLU A 232 -1.24 -10.58 13.73
CA GLU A 232 -2.52 -9.86 13.64
C GLU A 232 -3.35 -9.92 14.93
N LYS A 233 -3.47 -11.10 15.54
CA LYS A 233 -4.23 -11.28 16.79
C LYS A 233 -3.60 -10.58 17.99
N ARG A 234 -2.27 -10.61 18.10
CA ARG A 234 -1.53 -10.00 19.22
C ARG A 234 -1.45 -8.48 19.02
N GLU A 235 -1.17 -8.05 17.80
CA GLU A 235 -1.14 -6.65 17.37
C GLU A 235 -2.49 -5.97 17.63
N TYR A 236 -3.61 -6.66 17.34
CA TYR A 236 -4.93 -6.19 17.72
C TYR A 236 -5.06 -5.99 19.25
N THR A 237 -4.61 -6.94 20.08
CA THR A 237 -4.68 -6.75 21.55
C THR A 237 -3.79 -5.62 22.07
N PHE A 238 -2.65 -5.32 21.45
CA PHE A 238 -1.84 -4.15 21.80
C PHE A 238 -2.47 -2.84 21.29
N ALA A 239 -3.00 -2.83 20.07
CA ALA A 239 -3.71 -1.68 19.52
C ALA A 239 -4.97 -1.33 20.33
N THR A 240 -5.76 -2.32 20.77
CA THR A 240 -6.90 -2.09 21.67
C THR A 240 -6.46 -1.53 23.02
N ARG A 241 -5.33 -1.96 23.59
CA ARG A 241 -4.79 -1.34 24.83
C ARG A 241 -4.44 0.13 24.63
N VAL A 242 -3.77 0.46 23.52
CA VAL A 242 -3.41 1.85 23.18
C VAL A 242 -4.68 2.68 23.02
N LEU A 243 -5.65 2.23 22.22
CA LEU A 243 -6.95 2.90 22.06
C LEU A 243 -7.65 3.13 23.41
N THR A 244 -7.76 2.12 24.28
CA THR A 244 -8.37 2.31 25.61
C THR A 244 -7.60 3.27 26.52
N LYS A 245 -6.32 3.55 26.25
CA LYS A 245 -5.53 4.57 26.97
C LYS A 245 -5.58 5.94 26.31
N GLU A 246 -5.84 6.00 25.00
CA GLU A 246 -6.18 7.24 24.29
C GLU A 246 -7.59 7.71 24.75
N ASP A 247 -8.57 6.80 24.77
CA ASP A 247 -9.91 7.03 25.32
C ASP A 247 -9.86 7.51 26.80
N GLU A 248 -9.12 6.81 27.68
CA GLU A 248 -8.93 7.20 29.08
C GLU A 248 -8.18 8.54 29.26
N GLN A 249 -7.36 8.95 28.29
CA GLN A 249 -6.66 10.24 28.33
C GLN A 249 -7.60 11.37 27.92
N GLU A 250 -8.30 11.25 26.80
CA GLU A 250 -9.29 12.23 26.33
C GLU A 250 -10.37 12.46 27.39
N GLU A 251 -10.93 11.39 27.96
CA GLU A 251 -11.88 11.45 29.08
C GLU A 251 -11.36 12.21 30.30
N MET A 252 -10.05 12.27 30.52
CA MET A 252 -9.42 12.87 31.72
C MET A 252 -8.88 14.28 31.46
N GLU A 253 -8.50 14.59 30.22
CA GLU A 253 -8.23 15.96 29.77
C GLU A 253 -9.52 16.78 29.76
N ASP A 254 -10.63 16.25 29.23
CA ASP A 254 -11.97 16.85 29.36
C ASP A 254 -12.30 17.23 30.80
N LYS A 255 -12.05 16.32 31.77
CA LYS A 255 -12.30 16.56 33.19
C LYS A 255 -11.38 17.62 33.81
N VAL A 256 -10.15 17.79 33.28
CA VAL A 256 -9.24 18.87 33.71
C VAL A 256 -9.72 20.22 33.17
N ASP A 257 -10.06 20.31 31.89
CA ASP A 257 -10.57 21.53 31.25
C ASP A 257 -11.89 21.99 31.90
N ASP A 258 -12.79 21.06 32.17
CA ASP A 258 -14.07 21.31 32.86
C ASP A 258 -13.86 21.86 34.29
N CYS A 259 -12.78 21.44 34.98
CA CYS A 259 -12.37 22.00 36.27
C CYS A 259 -11.59 23.33 36.14
N GLN A 260 -10.83 23.54 35.06
CA GLN A 260 -10.18 24.82 34.77
C GLN A 260 -11.22 25.91 34.45
N MET A 261 -12.25 25.62 33.66
CA MET A 261 -13.34 26.57 33.39
C MET A 261 -14.07 26.97 34.68
N LYS A 262 -14.37 26.01 35.56
CA LYS A 262 -14.95 26.30 36.89
C LYS A 262 -14.01 27.17 37.74
N LEU A 263 -12.70 26.94 37.68
CA LEU A 263 -11.69 27.79 38.35
C LEU A 263 -11.62 29.20 37.79
N GLU A 264 -11.85 29.40 36.49
CA GLU A 264 -11.87 30.71 35.85
C GLU A 264 -13.13 31.49 36.19
N ILE A 265 -14.31 30.85 36.14
CA ILE A 265 -15.58 31.43 36.62
C ILE A 265 -15.45 31.88 38.09
N LYS A 266 -14.89 31.04 38.97
CA LYS A 266 -14.70 31.38 40.39
C LYS A 266 -13.68 32.51 40.63
N LYS A 267 -12.67 32.67 39.76
CA LYS A 267 -11.80 33.87 39.80
C LYS A 267 -12.58 35.13 39.44
N GLU A 268 -13.36 35.10 38.36
CA GLU A 268 -14.17 36.26 37.95
C GLU A 268 -15.19 36.65 39.03
N GLU A 269 -15.81 35.69 39.71
CA GLU A 269 -16.75 35.95 40.81
C GLU A 269 -16.05 36.64 42.00
N ILE A 270 -14.84 36.20 42.35
CA ILE A 270 -14.01 36.86 43.37
C ILE A 270 -13.56 38.26 42.92
N GLU A 271 -13.24 38.47 41.63
CA GLU A 271 -12.92 39.79 41.10
C GLU A 271 -14.13 40.73 41.14
N LYS A 272 -15.33 40.25 40.78
CA LYS A 272 -16.60 41.00 40.89
C LYS A 272 -16.90 41.36 42.35
N LEU A 273 -16.67 40.46 43.31
CA LEU A 273 -16.81 40.76 44.74
C LEU A 273 -15.78 41.80 45.23
N GLN A 274 -14.53 41.75 44.74
CA GLN A 274 -13.53 42.78 45.04
C GLN A 274 -13.85 44.13 44.39
N GLU A 275 -14.48 44.16 43.21
CA GLU A 275 -14.99 45.40 42.61
C GLU A 275 -16.16 45.97 43.41
N GLN A 276 -17.06 45.11 43.91
CA GLN A 276 -18.12 45.54 44.82
C GLN A 276 -17.55 46.09 46.13
N GLU A 277 -16.56 45.44 46.75
CA GLU A 277 -15.83 45.95 47.92
C GLU A 277 -15.18 47.33 47.65
N LYS A 278 -14.46 47.47 46.52
CA LYS A 278 -13.89 48.76 46.09
C LYS A 278 -14.96 49.83 45.87
N SER A 279 -16.13 49.47 45.35
CA SER A 279 -17.24 50.40 45.15
C SER A 279 -17.92 50.82 46.46
N LEU A 280 -18.03 49.92 47.45
CA LEU A 280 -18.45 50.27 48.82
C LEU A 280 -17.44 51.20 49.49
N LEU A 281 -16.14 50.95 49.34
CA LEU A 281 -15.08 51.83 49.87
C LEU A 281 -15.10 53.22 49.21
N SER A 282 -15.34 53.27 47.89
CA SER A 282 -15.52 54.51 47.14
C SER A 282 -16.78 55.28 47.59
N ALA A 283 -17.92 54.60 47.71
CA ALA A 283 -19.16 55.17 48.23
C ALA A 283 -18.99 55.68 49.66
N PHE A 284 -18.31 54.92 50.53
CA PHE A 284 -18.01 55.32 51.91
C PHE A 284 -17.16 56.60 51.96
N SER A 285 -16.08 56.69 51.16
CA SER A 285 -15.28 57.91 51.08
C SER A 285 -16.06 59.11 50.53
N SER A 286 -16.97 58.86 49.57
CA SER A 286 -17.84 59.88 48.97
C SER A 286 -18.91 60.41 49.93
N MET A 287 -19.40 59.56 50.85
CA MET A 287 -20.36 59.92 51.90
C MET A 287 -19.73 60.70 53.06
N ILE A 288 -18.43 60.52 53.32
CA ILE A 288 -17.70 61.26 54.35
C ILE A 288 -17.40 62.69 53.87
N GLY A 289 -16.72 62.83 52.73
CA GLY A 289 -16.27 64.11 52.17
C GLY A 289 -15.13 64.79 52.96
N GLU A 290 -14.34 65.62 52.29
CA GLU A 290 -13.04 66.15 52.77
C GLU A 290 -13.08 67.11 53.98
N ASN A 291 -14.23 67.28 54.66
CA ASN A 291 -14.41 68.27 55.73
C ASN A 291 -15.38 67.81 56.85
N ASN A 292 -15.30 66.55 57.28
CA ASN A 292 -16.25 65.97 58.23
C ASN A 292 -15.62 65.69 59.61
N LYS A 293 -16.04 66.42 60.66
CA LYS A 293 -15.45 66.35 62.02
C LYS A 293 -15.53 64.97 62.68
N PHE A 294 -16.43 64.11 62.21
CA PHE A 294 -16.64 62.76 62.72
C PHE A 294 -16.01 61.66 61.84
N GLU A 295 -15.21 62.01 60.82
CA GLU A 295 -14.54 61.07 59.91
C GLU A 295 -13.80 59.95 60.65
N GLY A 296 -13.01 60.29 61.68
CA GLY A 296 -12.27 59.31 62.48
C GLY A 296 -13.17 58.34 63.24
N PHE A 297 -14.33 58.80 63.71
CA PHE A 297 -15.34 57.96 64.39
C PHE A 297 -16.09 57.08 63.37
N LEU A 298 -16.62 57.66 62.29
CA LEU A 298 -17.33 56.90 61.25
C LEU A 298 -16.42 55.86 60.57
N THR A 299 -15.14 56.18 60.37
CA THR A 299 -14.12 55.23 59.90
C THR A 299 -13.86 54.10 60.90
N ARG A 300 -13.89 54.37 62.21
CA ARG A 300 -13.78 53.37 63.28
C ARG A 300 -15.03 52.48 63.33
N VAL A 301 -16.23 53.07 63.34
CA VAL A 301 -17.53 52.38 63.29
C VAL A 301 -17.62 51.45 62.09
N PHE A 302 -17.23 51.91 60.90
CA PHE A 302 -17.19 51.12 59.67
C PHE A 302 -16.17 49.98 59.73
N LYS A 303 -14.90 50.25 60.09
CA LYS A 303 -13.84 49.24 60.13
C LYS A 303 -14.03 48.19 61.25
N LYS A 304 -14.86 48.46 62.26
CA LYS A 304 -15.16 47.52 63.37
C LYS A 304 -15.81 46.23 62.85
N LYS A 305 -15.07 45.11 62.90
CA LYS A 305 -15.62 43.78 62.59
C LYS A 305 -16.52 43.30 63.73
N ILE A 306 -17.82 43.14 63.45
CA ILE A 306 -18.74 42.46 64.37
C ILE A 306 -18.56 40.95 64.22
N LYS A 307 -18.42 40.22 65.33
CA LYS A 307 -18.57 38.76 65.32
C LYS A 307 -20.04 38.41 65.09
N ARG A 308 -20.43 38.23 63.82
CA ARG A 308 -21.71 37.62 63.46
C ARG A 308 -21.75 36.21 64.05
N ALA A 309 -22.75 35.91 64.87
CA ALA A 309 -23.00 34.55 65.32
C ALA A 309 -23.59 33.77 64.14
N LYS A 310 -22.79 32.90 63.50
CA LYS A 310 -23.28 32.09 62.38
C LYS A 310 -24.49 31.27 62.85
N LYS A 311 -25.62 31.45 62.17
CA LYS A 311 -26.86 30.75 62.47
C LYS A 311 -26.62 29.25 62.26
N LYS A 312 -26.73 28.46 63.33
CA LYS A 312 -26.76 27.00 63.23
C LYS A 312 -28.03 26.59 62.47
N ASP A 313 -27.88 26.15 61.24
CA ASP A 313 -28.78 25.15 60.67
C ASP A 313 -28.19 23.77 60.99
N GLU A 314 -29.00 22.85 61.52
CA GLU A 314 -28.52 21.54 62.00
C GLU A 314 -28.69 20.45 60.94
N SER A 315 -27.58 19.93 60.41
CA SER A 315 -27.56 18.70 59.61
C SER A 315 -26.38 17.79 59.98
N ARG A 316 -26.71 16.73 60.73
CA ARG A 316 -25.96 15.47 60.94
C ARG A 316 -25.96 14.63 59.65
N ASP A 317 -25.11 13.63 59.38
CA ASP A 317 -23.85 13.05 59.95
C ASP A 317 -23.15 12.34 58.75
N GLY A 318 -21.91 11.85 58.74
CA GLY A 318 -20.82 11.71 59.73
C GLY A 318 -19.73 10.76 59.18
N SER A 319 -18.62 10.54 59.92
CA SER A 319 -17.38 9.81 59.52
C SER A 319 -16.58 10.47 58.36
N ASP A 320 -15.26 10.27 58.22
CA ASP A 320 -14.30 9.47 59.04
C ASP A 320 -12.92 10.17 59.15
N ASP A 321 -11.93 9.48 59.75
CA ASP A 321 -10.70 10.02 60.38
C ASP A 321 -9.42 10.10 59.48
N ASP A 322 -8.29 10.45 60.13
CA ASP A 322 -6.86 10.28 59.78
C ASP A 322 -6.07 11.39 58.99
N SER A 323 -5.13 12.02 59.72
CA SER A 323 -3.70 12.35 59.41
C SER A 323 -3.26 13.09 58.12
N ASP A 324 -2.23 13.97 58.11
CA ASP A 324 -1.40 14.66 59.12
C ASP A 324 -1.17 16.10 58.58
N ASP A 325 -1.06 17.19 59.33
CA ASP A 325 -0.02 17.58 60.33
C ASP A 325 1.41 17.75 59.74
N ASP A 326 1.75 18.98 59.34
CA ASP A 326 3.13 19.50 59.30
C ASP A 326 3.10 21.04 59.47
N ASP A 327 3.82 21.54 60.46
CA ASP A 327 3.68 22.90 61.05
C ASP A 327 4.71 23.88 60.46
N SER A 328 4.31 25.08 60.03
CA SER A 328 5.22 26.22 59.74
C SER A 328 4.48 27.54 59.49
N ASP A 329 4.10 28.25 60.56
CA ASP A 329 3.62 29.64 60.47
C ASP A 329 4.09 30.48 61.70
N GLU A 330 5.41 30.59 61.88
CA GLU A 330 6.02 31.53 62.83
C GLU A 330 6.54 32.80 62.12
N GLU A 331 5.81 33.91 62.27
CA GLU A 331 6.47 35.22 62.49
C GLU A 331 5.55 36.20 63.27
N PHE A 332 5.50 36.02 64.60
CA PHE A 332 4.76 36.92 65.51
C PHE A 332 5.56 38.21 65.78
N SER A 333 5.48 39.18 64.86
CA SER A 333 6.07 40.51 65.06
C SER A 333 5.06 41.46 65.73
N SER A 334 4.90 41.34 67.04
CA SER A 334 4.19 42.35 67.84
C SER A 334 5.11 43.53 68.15
N SER A 335 4.82 44.70 67.59
CA SER A 335 5.36 45.97 68.04
C SER A 335 4.24 46.82 68.66
N GLU A 336 4.18 46.80 69.99
CA GLU A 336 3.30 47.60 70.85
C GLU A 336 3.11 49.03 70.32
N GLU A 337 1.88 49.43 70.01
CA GLU A 337 1.52 50.83 69.83
C GLU A 337 0.67 51.34 71.00
N SER A 338 0.91 52.61 71.34
CA SER A 338 0.68 53.17 72.67
C SER A 338 -0.73 52.96 73.24
N ASN A 339 -0.82 52.50 74.50
CA ASN A 339 -2.02 52.66 75.32
C ASN A 339 -2.34 54.16 75.48
N SER A 340 -3.51 54.57 75.02
CA SER A 340 -4.10 55.88 75.32
C SER A 340 -5.58 55.68 75.65
N ASP A 341 -5.89 55.65 76.95
CA ASP A 341 -7.27 55.60 77.44
C ASP A 341 -8.01 56.91 77.10
N GLU A 342 -8.70 56.94 75.97
CA GLU A 342 -9.56 58.06 75.57
C GLU A 342 -10.99 57.56 75.30
N GLU A 343 -11.83 57.80 76.32
CA GLU A 343 -13.29 57.60 76.44
C GLU A 343 -13.96 56.46 75.64
N THR A 344 -14.50 55.49 76.39
CA THR A 344 -15.42 54.45 75.89
C THR A 344 -16.77 55.03 75.48
N LEU A 345 -16.81 55.77 74.38
CA LEU A 345 -18.03 56.05 73.63
C LEU A 345 -18.51 54.75 72.96
N ASP A 346 -19.78 54.40 73.15
CA ASP A 346 -20.37 53.25 72.47
C ASP A 346 -20.54 53.56 70.98
N ASP A 347 -19.72 52.91 70.13
CA ASP A 347 -19.78 52.96 68.66
C ASP A 347 -21.16 52.60 68.07
N SER A 348 -22.13 52.15 68.88
CA SER A 348 -23.52 51.89 68.50
C SER A 348 -24.47 53.09 68.70
N ILE A 349 -24.00 54.20 69.29
CA ILE A 349 -24.81 55.39 69.60
C ILE A 349 -24.27 56.59 68.83
N CYS A 350 -25.16 57.30 68.12
CA CYS A 350 -24.80 58.50 67.35
C CYS A 350 -24.31 59.64 68.28
N PRO A 351 -23.09 60.18 68.10
CA PRO A 351 -22.58 61.29 68.93
C PRO A 351 -23.41 62.58 68.77
N PRO A 352 -23.57 63.39 69.83
CA PRO A 352 -24.35 64.62 69.79
C PRO A 352 -23.72 65.65 68.83
N GLY A 353 -24.30 65.79 67.64
CA GLY A 353 -23.84 66.69 66.57
C GLY A 353 -23.49 66.00 65.25
N CYS A 354 -23.61 64.67 65.15
CA CYS A 354 -23.55 63.94 63.89
C CYS A 354 -24.97 63.71 63.33
N ASP A 355 -25.15 63.80 62.01
CA ASP A 355 -26.44 63.52 61.38
C ASP A 355 -26.78 62.03 61.48
N GLN A 356 -27.88 61.72 62.17
CA GLN A 356 -28.28 60.34 62.48
C GLN A 356 -28.51 59.49 61.21
N THR A 357 -28.94 60.11 60.11
CA THR A 357 -29.06 59.49 58.79
C THR A 357 -27.71 59.06 58.19
N LEU A 358 -26.62 59.80 58.42
CA LEU A 358 -25.28 59.40 58.00
C LEU A 358 -24.76 58.24 58.84
N PHE A 359 -25.04 58.24 60.15
CA PHE A 359 -24.69 57.13 61.04
C PHE A 359 -25.39 55.82 60.62
N ASP A 360 -26.70 55.87 60.38
CA ASP A 360 -27.47 54.71 59.93
C ASP A 360 -26.98 54.19 58.56
N GLN A 361 -26.63 55.09 57.63
CA GLN A 361 -26.05 54.72 56.33
C GLN A 361 -24.66 54.10 56.47
N VAL A 362 -23.81 54.59 57.39
CA VAL A 362 -22.50 53.98 57.69
C VAL A 362 -22.65 52.60 58.34
N CYS A 363 -23.69 52.38 59.16
CA CYS A 363 -24.01 51.05 59.67
C CYS A 363 -24.47 50.09 58.55
N GLN A 364 -25.32 50.54 57.63
CA GLN A 364 -25.73 49.74 56.45
C GLN A 364 -24.55 49.41 55.53
N LEU A 365 -23.66 50.37 55.28
CA LEU A 365 -22.41 50.15 54.50
C LEU A 365 -21.47 49.16 55.21
N ARG A 366 -21.42 49.14 56.55
CA ARG A 366 -20.67 48.13 57.32
C ARG A 366 -21.29 46.74 57.17
N GLU A 367 -22.60 46.60 57.27
CA GLU A 367 -23.28 45.31 57.12
C GLU A 367 -23.08 44.76 55.70
N SER A 368 -23.30 45.59 54.68
CA SER A 368 -23.03 45.23 53.28
C SER A 368 -21.56 44.87 53.02
N ARG A 369 -20.60 45.55 53.66
CA ARG A 369 -19.18 45.13 53.56
C ARG A 369 -18.93 43.79 54.26
N LEU A 370 -19.56 43.52 55.40
CA LEU A 370 -19.42 42.23 56.08
C LEU A 370 -20.07 41.08 55.28
N ASP A 371 -21.15 41.32 54.53
CA ASP A 371 -21.73 40.35 53.59
C ASP A 371 -20.76 40.03 52.44
N ILE A 372 -20.07 41.05 51.91
CA ILE A 372 -19.04 40.87 50.88
C ILE A 372 -17.78 40.21 51.46
N GLU A 373 -17.32 40.57 52.66
CA GLU A 373 -16.20 39.88 53.32
C GLU A 373 -16.50 38.39 53.55
N GLU A 374 -17.73 38.05 53.96
CA GLU A 374 -18.15 36.67 54.24
C GLU A 374 -18.28 35.85 52.95
N SER A 375 -18.95 36.37 51.92
CA SER A 375 -19.07 35.69 50.61
C SER A 375 -17.73 35.58 49.87
N LEU A 376 -16.86 36.60 49.92
CA LEU A 376 -15.53 36.57 49.32
C LEU A 376 -14.61 35.56 50.05
N ALA A 377 -14.79 35.34 51.35
CA ALA A 377 -14.11 34.28 52.10
C ALA A 377 -14.63 32.87 51.73
N GLU A 378 -15.93 32.70 51.57
CA GLU A 378 -16.52 31.40 51.15
C GLU A 378 -16.13 31.05 49.70
N GLU A 379 -16.13 32.02 48.79
CA GLU A 379 -15.70 31.80 47.40
C GLU A 379 -14.19 31.56 47.27
N LYS A 380 -13.34 32.22 48.08
CA LYS A 380 -11.91 31.86 48.19
C LYS A 380 -11.72 30.41 48.62
N LYS A 381 -12.47 29.94 49.63
CA LYS A 381 -12.43 28.55 50.09
C LYS A 381 -12.91 27.56 49.02
N ALA A 382 -13.95 27.91 48.26
CA ALA A 382 -14.42 27.12 47.13
C ALA A 382 -13.35 27.02 46.02
N LEU A 383 -12.72 28.14 45.67
CA LEU A 383 -11.62 28.20 44.70
C LEU A 383 -10.39 27.39 45.15
N GLU A 384 -10.07 27.36 46.45
CA GLU A 384 -8.99 26.56 47.01
C GLU A 384 -9.29 25.05 46.99
N ALA A 385 -10.52 24.65 47.29
CA ALA A 385 -10.95 23.25 47.14
C ALA A 385 -10.86 22.80 45.68
N LEU A 386 -11.35 23.63 44.76
CA LEU A 386 -11.35 23.36 43.32
C LEU A 386 -9.93 23.36 42.71
N LYS A 387 -8.98 24.14 43.26
CA LYS A 387 -7.54 24.04 42.93
C LYS A 387 -6.99 22.67 43.31
N LYS A 388 -7.28 22.18 44.53
CA LYS A 388 -6.82 20.86 44.98
C LYS A 388 -7.39 19.73 44.13
N GLU A 389 -8.65 19.84 43.70
CA GLU A 389 -9.27 18.91 42.74
C GLU A 389 -8.58 18.95 41.37
N HIS A 390 -8.40 20.14 40.78
CA HIS A 390 -7.70 20.34 39.50
C HIS A 390 -6.25 19.80 39.54
N GLU A 391 -5.52 20.00 40.63
CA GLU A 391 -4.19 19.39 40.83
C GLU A 391 -4.23 17.86 40.93
N ALA A 392 -5.24 17.30 41.61
CA ALA A 392 -5.41 15.86 41.73
C ALA A 392 -5.79 15.22 40.38
N LEU A 393 -6.60 15.88 39.56
CA LEU A 393 -6.89 15.47 38.18
C LEU A 393 -5.64 15.55 37.31
N ASN A 394 -4.91 16.67 37.32
CA ASN A 394 -3.63 16.81 36.60
C ASN A 394 -2.60 15.73 36.97
N LYS A 395 -2.55 15.30 38.25
CA LYS A 395 -1.71 14.18 38.70
C LYS A 395 -2.17 12.84 38.09
N LYS A 396 -3.48 12.61 37.96
CA LYS A 396 -4.04 11.42 37.30
C LYS A 396 -3.78 11.42 35.79
N CYS A 397 -3.97 12.54 35.10
CA CYS A 397 -3.72 12.64 33.65
C CYS A 397 -2.27 12.27 33.31
N LYS A 398 -1.29 12.78 34.08
CA LYS A 398 0.15 12.43 33.90
C LYS A 398 0.46 10.95 34.14
N VAL A 399 -0.29 10.28 35.02
CA VAL A 399 -0.16 8.82 35.19
C VAL A 399 -0.71 8.08 33.97
N ILE A 400 -1.86 8.50 33.43
CA ILE A 400 -2.47 7.91 32.24
C ILE A 400 -1.61 8.17 30.99
N GLU A 401 -1.13 9.40 30.80
CA GLU A 401 -0.14 9.78 29.77
C GLU A 401 1.10 8.87 29.85
N SER A 402 1.66 8.65 31.04
CA SER A 402 2.80 7.74 31.21
C SER A 402 2.48 6.27 30.88
N ALA A 403 1.24 5.82 31.15
CA ALA A 403 0.77 4.48 30.82
C ALA A 403 0.47 4.32 29.31
N LEU A 404 0.03 5.38 28.64
CA LEU A 404 -0.13 5.46 27.19
C LEU A 404 1.24 5.44 26.49
N ILE A 405 2.22 6.19 26.99
CA ILE A 405 3.61 6.15 26.49
C ILE A 405 4.20 4.74 26.68
N ALA A 406 3.90 4.06 27.79
CA ALA A 406 4.28 2.66 27.98
C ALA A 406 3.59 1.73 26.95
N ALA A 407 2.25 1.79 26.82
CA ALA A 407 1.48 0.93 25.93
C ALA A 407 1.81 1.13 24.44
N THR A 408 2.05 2.37 24.02
CA THR A 408 2.52 2.69 22.65
C THR A 408 3.94 2.16 22.42
N SER A 409 4.84 2.26 23.42
CA SER A 409 6.18 1.66 23.31
C SER A 409 6.16 0.12 23.26
N GLU A 410 5.23 -0.55 23.96
CA GLU A 410 4.98 -2.00 23.81
C GLU A 410 4.51 -2.33 22.39
N LEU A 411 3.56 -1.57 21.84
CA LEU A 411 3.06 -1.76 20.48
C LEU A 411 4.18 -1.56 19.42
N GLU A 412 5.00 -0.51 19.55
CA GLU A 412 6.16 -0.33 18.66
C GLU A 412 7.19 -1.46 18.80
N ALA A 413 7.48 -1.92 20.02
CA ALA A 413 8.39 -3.04 20.26
C ALA A 413 7.86 -4.32 19.60
N PHE A 414 6.55 -4.57 19.69
CA PHE A 414 5.90 -5.70 19.03
C PHE A 414 5.90 -5.57 17.50
N GLN A 415 5.74 -4.35 16.95
CA GLN A 415 5.91 -4.10 15.51
C GLN A 415 7.36 -4.32 15.04
N ARG A 416 8.36 -4.01 15.87
CA ARG A 416 9.78 -4.33 15.60
C ARG A 416 10.05 -5.84 15.65
N GLU A 417 9.46 -6.58 16.59
CA GLU A 417 9.51 -8.06 16.62
C GLU A 417 8.89 -8.65 15.34
N LYS A 418 7.70 -8.18 14.96
CA LYS A 418 7.00 -8.55 13.72
C LYS A 418 7.88 -8.29 12.49
N GLN A 419 8.52 -7.13 12.40
CA GLN A 419 9.42 -6.81 11.29
C GLN A 419 10.67 -7.71 11.29
N GLN A 420 11.25 -7.99 12.45
CA GLN A 420 12.38 -8.91 12.56
C GLN A 420 11.99 -10.33 12.09
N LYS A 421 10.84 -10.84 12.53
CA LYS A 421 10.35 -12.18 12.15
C LYS A 421 9.96 -12.29 10.67
N LEU A 422 9.53 -11.20 10.04
CA LEU A 422 9.34 -11.13 8.59
C LEU A 422 10.68 -11.05 7.82
N ASN A 423 11.71 -10.41 8.39
CA ASN A 423 13.05 -10.38 7.82
C ASN A 423 13.83 -11.70 7.97
N GLU A 424 13.38 -12.61 8.85
CA GLU A 424 13.90 -13.98 8.99
C GLU A 424 13.38 -14.94 7.90
N LEU A 425 12.50 -14.51 6.99
CA LEU A 425 11.97 -15.33 5.90
C LEU A 425 12.94 -15.45 4.71
N ASP A 426 13.24 -16.68 4.30
CA ASP A 426 14.11 -16.97 3.15
C ASP A 426 13.46 -16.55 1.81
N VAL A 427 14.08 -15.57 1.14
CA VAL A 427 13.67 -15.09 -0.20
C VAL A 427 14.59 -15.69 -1.27
N VAL A 428 14.13 -16.73 -1.96
CA VAL A 428 14.90 -17.37 -3.03
C VAL A 428 14.98 -16.48 -4.28
N VAL A 429 16.21 -16.19 -4.73
CA VAL A 429 16.50 -15.41 -5.95
C VAL A 429 17.36 -16.22 -6.91
N THR A 430 16.89 -16.48 -8.13
CA THR A 430 17.74 -17.10 -9.17
C THR A 430 18.64 -16.07 -9.85
N ILE A 431 19.94 -16.25 -9.71
CA ILE A 431 20.98 -15.42 -10.31
C ILE A 431 21.60 -16.17 -11.50
N LYS A 432 21.80 -15.51 -12.63
CA LYS A 432 22.54 -16.08 -13.78
C LYS A 432 24.04 -15.93 -13.53
N LEU A 433 24.85 -16.90 -13.97
CA LEU A 433 26.31 -16.91 -13.72
C LEU A 433 27.02 -15.59 -14.08
N HIS A 434 26.63 -14.92 -15.15
CA HIS A 434 27.21 -13.62 -15.57
C HIS A 434 26.84 -12.42 -14.69
N GLN A 435 25.91 -12.58 -13.74
CA GLN A 435 25.52 -11.53 -12.79
C GLN A 435 26.34 -11.61 -11.48
N ILE A 436 27.07 -12.70 -11.25
CA ILE A 436 27.92 -12.88 -10.08
C ILE A 436 29.23 -12.13 -10.33
N GLN A 437 29.39 -10.98 -9.67
CA GLN A 437 30.60 -10.15 -9.71
C GLN A 437 31.59 -10.50 -8.58
N TYR A 438 31.20 -11.42 -7.68
CA TYR A 438 32.03 -11.88 -6.57
C TYR A 438 33.00 -12.97 -7.05
N ILE A 439 34.26 -12.59 -7.23
CA ILE A 439 35.32 -13.43 -7.77
C ILE A 439 36.50 -13.37 -6.80
N ILE A 440 36.96 -14.53 -6.31
CA ILE A 440 38.14 -14.64 -5.45
C ILE A 440 39.24 -15.31 -6.26
N ASN A 441 40.43 -14.70 -6.33
CA ASN A 441 41.59 -15.26 -7.04
C ASN A 441 41.29 -15.68 -8.51
N ASN A 442 40.51 -14.88 -9.23
CA ASN A 442 40.02 -15.14 -10.60
C ASN A 442 39.13 -16.40 -10.74
N LEU A 443 38.62 -16.95 -9.65
CA LEU A 443 37.68 -18.08 -9.64
C LEU A 443 36.35 -17.69 -8.97
N MET A 444 35.28 -18.34 -9.42
CA MET A 444 33.97 -18.29 -8.77
C MET A 444 34.00 -19.18 -7.53
N PRO A 445 33.69 -18.66 -6.32
CA PRO A 445 33.57 -19.49 -5.13
C PRO A 445 32.46 -20.54 -5.26
N LEU A 446 32.68 -21.73 -4.69
CA LEU A 446 31.70 -22.82 -4.64
C LEU A 446 30.61 -22.58 -3.59
N ASP A 447 30.88 -21.74 -2.60
CA ASP A 447 29.93 -21.26 -1.61
C ASP A 447 29.77 -19.74 -1.74
N LEU A 448 28.53 -19.28 -1.61
CA LEU A 448 28.13 -17.87 -1.68
C LEU A 448 27.41 -17.42 -0.40
N SER A 449 27.43 -18.22 0.67
CA SER A 449 26.83 -17.92 1.99
C SER A 449 27.23 -16.57 2.58
N THR A 450 28.45 -16.09 2.29
CA THR A 450 29.00 -14.81 2.74
C THR A 450 28.72 -13.63 1.78
N CYS A 451 28.00 -13.87 0.68
CA CYS A 451 27.80 -12.88 -0.39
C CYS A 451 26.50 -12.08 -0.22
N LEU A 452 26.62 -10.75 -0.24
CA LEU A 452 25.47 -9.85 -0.27
C LEU A 452 24.92 -9.69 -1.69
N VAL A 453 23.63 -9.94 -1.87
CA VAL A 453 22.91 -9.71 -3.14
C VAL A 453 22.20 -8.36 -3.07
N PHE A 454 22.48 -7.48 -4.03
CA PHE A 454 21.89 -6.14 -4.13
C PHE A 454 21.56 -5.80 -5.58
N VAL A 455 20.60 -4.89 -5.79
CA VAL A 455 20.24 -4.43 -7.15
C VAL A 455 21.33 -3.46 -7.66
N SER A 456 21.74 -3.61 -8.92
CA SER A 456 22.77 -2.75 -9.53
C SER A 456 22.37 -1.28 -9.62
N SER A 457 21.07 -0.98 -9.72
CA SER A 457 20.54 0.38 -9.57
C SER A 457 20.88 1.01 -8.23
N ASP A 458 20.87 0.21 -7.17
CA ASP A 458 20.92 0.68 -5.79
C ASP A 458 22.38 0.87 -5.38
N GLN A 459 23.28 0.01 -5.87
CA GLN A 459 24.72 0.24 -5.84
C GLN A 459 25.08 1.56 -6.54
N GLN A 460 24.56 1.81 -7.74
CA GLN A 460 24.80 3.07 -8.47
C GLN A 460 24.18 4.29 -7.77
N ARG A 461 22.98 4.14 -7.18
CA ARG A 461 22.32 5.18 -6.38
C ARG A 461 23.13 5.50 -5.13
N LEU A 462 23.65 4.49 -4.43
CA LEU A 462 24.48 4.68 -3.24
C LEU A 462 25.81 5.34 -3.60
N GLN A 463 26.46 4.95 -4.70
CA GLN A 463 27.66 5.61 -5.22
C GLN A 463 27.43 7.08 -5.61
N LYS A 464 26.24 7.43 -6.12
CA LYS A 464 25.84 8.84 -6.32
C LYS A 464 25.61 9.55 -4.98
N ARG A 465 24.84 8.94 -4.07
CA ARG A 465 24.52 9.54 -2.77
C ARG A 465 25.75 9.76 -1.88
N ILE A 466 26.78 8.93 -1.99
CA ILE A 466 28.08 9.16 -1.33
C ILE A 466 28.71 10.48 -1.83
N LYS A 467 28.71 10.74 -3.14
CA LYS A 467 29.25 11.98 -3.73
C LYS A 467 28.41 13.21 -3.38
N GLU A 468 27.09 13.06 -3.33
CA GLU A 468 26.18 14.11 -2.82
C GLU A 468 26.48 14.43 -1.34
N LEU A 469 26.61 13.41 -0.49
CA LEU A 469 26.97 13.58 0.93
C LEU A 469 28.37 14.19 1.12
N GLU A 470 29.33 13.90 0.24
CA GLU A 470 30.65 14.55 0.23
C GLU A 470 30.55 16.04 -0.10
N GLN A 471 29.68 16.42 -1.04
CA GLN A 471 29.39 17.81 -1.41
C GLN A 471 28.65 18.54 -0.26
N GLU A 472 27.55 17.99 0.24
CA GLU A 472 26.80 18.52 1.40
C GLU A 472 27.72 18.74 2.62
N LYS A 473 28.60 17.77 2.90
CA LYS A 473 29.59 17.84 3.99
C LYS A 473 30.70 18.86 3.74
N ALA A 474 31.02 19.17 2.48
CA ALA A 474 31.95 20.24 2.13
C ALA A 474 31.29 21.63 2.29
N GLU A 475 30.04 21.77 1.87
CA GLU A 475 29.25 23.00 2.00
C GLU A 475 28.94 23.34 3.46
N GLN A 476 28.49 22.38 4.26
CA GLN A 476 28.31 22.55 5.71
C GLN A 476 29.61 22.95 6.40
N LYS A 477 30.76 22.38 6.01
CA LYS A 477 32.08 22.80 6.51
C LYS A 477 32.46 24.22 6.07
N ARG A 478 32.00 24.69 4.90
CA ARG A 478 32.21 26.07 4.44
C ARG A 478 31.37 27.05 5.26
N LEU A 479 30.06 26.80 5.36
CA LEU A 479 29.11 27.56 6.17
C LEU A 479 29.53 27.63 7.65
N PHE A 480 30.03 26.53 8.23
CA PHE A 480 30.54 26.52 9.60
C PHE A 480 31.79 27.40 9.78
N ARG A 481 32.68 27.46 8.77
CA ARG A 481 33.84 28.38 8.79
C ARG A 481 33.40 29.83 8.67
N GLU A 482 32.50 30.13 7.74
CA GLU A 482 31.90 31.45 7.52
C GLU A 482 31.20 31.95 8.81
N ASN A 483 30.29 31.15 9.38
CA ASN A 483 29.61 31.46 10.64
C ASN A 483 30.58 31.63 11.82
N ARG A 484 31.65 30.82 11.91
CA ARG A 484 32.69 30.98 12.95
C ARG A 484 33.49 32.28 12.77
N GLN A 485 33.79 32.68 11.53
CA GLN A 485 34.42 33.97 11.25
C GLN A 485 33.50 35.13 11.64
N MET A 486 32.23 35.10 11.20
CA MET A 486 31.22 36.11 11.56
C MET A 486 31.02 36.23 13.07
N HIS A 487 30.90 35.12 13.80
CA HIS A 487 30.77 35.14 15.26
C HIS A 487 32.03 35.69 15.97
N VAL A 488 33.23 35.44 15.44
CA VAL A 488 34.47 36.05 15.97
C VAL A 488 34.53 37.55 15.66
N GLN A 489 34.09 37.97 14.47
CA GLN A 489 33.99 39.38 14.09
C GLN A 489 32.97 40.10 14.98
N LEU A 490 31.73 39.62 15.07
CA LEU A 490 30.68 40.19 15.93
C LEU A 490 31.10 40.26 17.41
N LYS A 491 31.94 39.34 17.90
CA LYS A 491 32.51 39.42 19.25
C LYS A 491 33.64 40.46 19.42
N ARG A 492 34.34 40.84 18.35
CA ARG A 492 35.23 42.02 18.35
C ARG A 492 34.43 43.31 18.23
N ASP A 493 33.49 43.36 17.29
CA ASP A 493 32.66 44.53 17.01
C ASP A 493 31.81 44.90 18.23
N LYS A 494 31.24 43.90 18.93
CA LYS A 494 30.58 44.10 20.23
C LYS A 494 31.51 44.71 21.27
N LYS A 495 32.74 44.19 21.43
CA LYS A 495 33.72 44.76 22.37
C LYS A 495 34.18 46.17 22.00
N GLY A 496 34.28 46.48 20.71
CA GLY A 496 34.54 47.84 20.22
C GLY A 496 33.42 48.78 20.63
N ARG A 497 32.16 48.40 20.35
CA ARG A 497 30.96 49.15 20.78
C ARG A 497 30.87 49.31 22.29
N GLU A 498 31.18 48.28 23.07
CA GLU A 498 31.21 48.34 24.55
C GLU A 498 32.27 49.34 25.05
N ALA A 499 33.45 49.39 24.42
CA ALA A 499 34.48 50.38 24.74
C ALA A 499 34.07 51.81 24.31
N GLU A 500 33.51 51.98 23.10
CA GLU A 500 32.96 53.25 22.61
C GLU A 500 31.86 53.79 23.55
N ILE A 501 30.95 52.92 24.01
CA ILE A 501 29.91 53.27 24.98
C ILE A 501 30.53 53.67 26.32
N SER A 502 31.49 52.90 26.85
CA SER A 502 32.19 53.25 28.10
C SER A 502 32.92 54.59 28.01
N GLU A 503 33.61 54.87 26.89
CA GLU A 503 34.24 56.16 26.63
C GLU A 503 33.21 57.31 26.55
N LEU A 504 32.05 57.08 25.92
CA LEU A 504 30.99 58.09 25.82
C LEU A 504 30.33 58.33 27.18
N GLU A 505 30.10 57.28 27.96
CA GLU A 505 29.63 57.38 29.34
C GLU A 505 30.61 58.17 30.22
N GLU A 506 31.92 57.90 30.14
CA GLU A 506 32.92 58.68 30.88
C GLU A 506 32.96 60.14 30.42
N LYS A 507 32.87 60.42 29.11
CA LYS A 507 32.78 61.78 28.57
C LYS A 507 31.52 62.50 29.08
N VAL A 508 30.38 61.81 29.15
CA VAL A 508 29.13 62.34 29.72
C VAL A 508 29.25 62.58 31.23
N LYS A 509 29.74 61.61 32.01
CA LYS A 509 29.96 61.73 33.47
C LYS A 509 30.91 62.89 33.80
N ASN A 510 32.02 63.01 33.07
CA ASN A 510 32.96 64.13 33.21
C ASN A 510 32.32 65.48 32.84
N MET A 511 31.53 65.55 31.76
CA MET A 511 30.83 66.78 31.36
C MET A 511 29.70 67.17 32.33
N GLN A 512 29.03 66.19 32.96
CA GLN A 512 28.07 66.44 34.05
C GLN A 512 28.78 66.99 35.29
N MET A 513 29.85 66.34 35.74
CA MET A 513 30.65 66.80 36.88
C MET A 513 31.22 68.20 36.67
N LEU A 514 31.73 68.52 35.48
CA LEU A 514 32.25 69.84 35.12
C LEU A 514 31.17 70.94 35.08
N LYS A 515 29.93 70.61 34.71
CA LYS A 515 28.84 71.60 34.57
C LYS A 515 27.97 71.77 35.81
N PHE A 516 27.80 70.70 36.60
CA PHE A 516 26.84 70.66 37.72
C PHE A 516 27.48 70.30 39.06
N GLY A 517 28.78 69.95 39.10
CA GLY A 517 29.51 69.55 40.32
C GLY A 517 29.08 68.20 40.91
N ARG A 518 28.08 67.55 40.33
CA ARG A 518 27.51 66.25 40.69
C ARG A 518 27.02 65.56 39.40
N LEU A 519 26.85 64.24 39.43
CA LEU A 519 26.12 63.53 38.38
C LEU A 519 24.64 63.94 38.47
N VAL A 520 24.06 64.32 37.34
CA VAL A 520 22.66 64.77 37.23
C VAL A 520 21.94 63.84 36.27
N ASP A 521 20.77 63.36 36.69
CA ASP A 521 19.90 62.47 35.92
C ASP A 521 19.25 63.24 34.76
N LEU A 522 19.90 63.22 33.59
CA LEU A 522 19.55 64.07 32.45
C LEU A 522 18.17 63.75 31.85
N GLU A 523 17.68 62.51 31.98
CA GLU A 523 16.34 62.14 31.50
C GLU A 523 15.25 62.92 32.26
N ARG A 524 15.45 63.16 33.56
CA ARG A 524 14.57 64.02 34.36
C ARG A 524 14.68 65.50 34.00
N LEU A 525 15.80 65.92 33.42
CA LEU A 525 16.05 67.32 33.03
C LEU A 525 15.56 67.64 31.61
N GLU A 526 15.71 66.74 30.64
CA GLU A 526 15.16 66.93 29.28
C GLU A 526 13.62 66.96 29.28
N ASN A 527 12.97 66.30 30.24
CA ASN A 527 11.53 66.43 30.46
C ASN A 527 11.09 67.85 30.92
N VAL A 528 12.02 68.73 31.30
CA VAL A 528 11.76 70.11 31.76
C VAL A 528 12.14 71.16 30.69
N THR A 529 13.00 70.84 29.73
CA THR A 529 13.44 71.78 28.68
C THR A 529 13.25 71.22 27.27
N VAL A 530 12.34 71.83 26.51
CA VAL A 530 12.05 71.45 25.11
C VAL A 530 13.27 71.71 24.21
N ASN A 531 14.02 70.65 23.93
CA ASN A 531 15.22 70.67 23.10
C ASN A 531 14.82 70.61 21.60
N ARG A 532 14.93 71.74 20.88
CA ARG A 532 14.38 71.85 19.51
C ARG A 532 14.97 70.85 18.51
N THR A 533 16.23 70.45 18.66
CA THR A 533 16.83 69.42 17.79
C THR A 533 16.30 68.02 18.10
N ALA A 534 15.90 67.75 19.35
CA ALA A 534 15.19 66.54 19.73
C ALA A 534 13.74 66.53 19.21
N GLU A 535 13.07 67.69 19.11
CA GLU A 535 11.78 67.78 18.42
C GLU A 535 11.91 67.58 16.90
N GLU A 536 12.89 68.23 16.25
CA GLU A 536 13.20 68.00 14.83
C GLU A 536 13.56 66.52 14.54
N LEU A 537 14.15 65.81 15.49
CA LEU A 537 14.41 64.36 15.41
C LEU A 537 13.15 63.52 15.66
N LYS A 538 12.33 63.86 16.65
CA LYS A 538 11.02 63.21 16.90
C LYS A 538 10.08 63.37 15.71
N GLU A 539 10.13 64.51 15.01
CA GLU A 539 9.33 64.76 13.81
C GLU A 539 9.85 63.95 12.61
N ARG A 540 11.17 63.87 12.39
CA ARG A 540 11.76 62.96 11.39
C ARG A 540 11.45 61.49 11.69
N LEU A 541 11.47 61.09 12.97
CA LEU A 541 11.12 59.74 13.40
C LEU A 541 9.64 59.46 13.11
N ARG A 542 8.71 60.36 13.45
CA ARG A 542 7.29 60.28 13.03
C ARG A 542 7.12 60.19 11.52
N GLN A 543 7.91 60.92 10.73
CA GLN A 543 7.85 60.84 9.27
C GLN A 543 8.31 59.46 8.75
N GLN A 544 9.32 58.84 9.37
CA GLN A 544 9.75 57.48 9.06
C GLN A 544 8.73 56.43 9.55
N GLU A 545 8.17 56.57 10.74
CA GLU A 545 7.07 55.73 11.24
C GLU A 545 5.86 55.78 10.30
N LEU A 546 5.47 56.98 9.84
CA LEU A 546 4.39 57.17 8.87
C LEU A 546 4.71 56.52 7.52
N GLN A 547 5.95 56.60 7.04
CA GLN A 547 6.38 55.90 5.82
C GLN A 547 6.30 54.38 6.00
N ASN A 548 6.85 53.85 7.09
CA ASN A 548 6.83 52.42 7.44
C ASN A 548 5.39 51.90 7.59
N ALA A 549 4.51 52.63 8.27
CA ALA A 549 3.08 52.30 8.40
C ALA A 549 2.37 52.30 7.03
N ASN A 550 2.69 53.25 6.16
CA ASN A 550 2.19 53.26 4.78
C ASN A 550 2.74 52.09 3.95
N GLU A 551 3.93 51.55 4.25
CA GLU A 551 4.44 50.35 3.60
C GLU A 551 3.78 49.07 4.14
N LEU A 552 3.63 48.95 5.46
CA LEU A 552 2.88 47.87 6.11
C LEU A 552 1.46 47.80 5.55
N ALA A 553 0.73 48.92 5.48
CA ALA A 553 -0.61 48.96 4.89
C ALA A 553 -0.66 48.56 3.39
N LYS A 554 0.42 48.79 2.62
CA LYS A 554 0.53 48.26 1.23
C LYS A 554 0.76 46.75 1.23
N TRP A 555 1.55 46.22 2.17
CA TRP A 555 1.79 44.78 2.31
C TRP A 555 0.58 44.02 2.84
N GLU A 556 -0.14 44.56 3.83
CA GLU A 556 -1.42 44.03 4.31
C GLU A 556 -2.46 43.95 3.19
N LYS A 557 -2.62 45.00 2.38
CA LYS A 557 -3.51 44.98 1.21
C LYS A 557 -3.10 43.90 0.19
N LYS A 558 -1.81 43.71 -0.07
CA LYS A 558 -1.32 42.59 -0.91
C LYS A 558 -1.66 41.23 -0.27
N ILE A 559 -1.41 41.06 1.03
CA ILE A 559 -1.70 39.83 1.79
C ILE A 559 -3.20 39.54 1.76
N GLN A 560 -4.07 40.54 1.92
CA GLN A 560 -5.52 40.38 1.86
C GLN A 560 -5.99 39.95 0.46
N VAL A 561 -5.44 40.54 -0.61
CA VAL A 561 -5.71 40.11 -2.00
C VAL A 561 -5.21 38.67 -2.26
N TYR A 562 -4.06 38.27 -1.70
CA TYR A 562 -3.59 36.88 -1.81
C TYR A 562 -4.43 35.90 -0.98
N LYS A 563 -4.87 36.27 0.22
CA LYS A 563 -5.84 35.50 1.03
C LYS A 563 -7.18 35.33 0.30
N GLN A 564 -7.68 36.38 -0.36
CA GLN A 564 -8.89 36.31 -1.20
C GLN A 564 -8.72 35.39 -2.41
N LYS A 565 -7.57 35.47 -3.11
CA LYS A 565 -7.26 34.54 -4.21
C LYS A 565 -7.16 33.10 -3.73
N LEU A 566 -6.57 32.85 -2.56
CA LEU A 566 -6.48 31.53 -1.95
C LEU A 566 -7.87 30.99 -1.61
N THR A 567 -8.71 31.75 -0.88
CA THR A 567 -10.08 31.30 -0.55
C THR A 567 -10.97 31.14 -1.77
N GLN A 568 -10.79 31.94 -2.83
CA GLN A 568 -11.42 31.69 -4.13
C GLN A 568 -10.98 30.34 -4.71
N ARG A 569 -9.68 30.06 -4.80
CA ARG A 569 -9.19 28.77 -5.34
C ARG A 569 -9.62 27.58 -4.47
N THR A 570 -9.69 27.74 -3.15
CA THR A 570 -10.25 26.72 -2.25
C THR A 570 -11.73 26.48 -2.56
N ARG A 571 -12.55 27.53 -2.70
CA ARG A 571 -13.97 27.40 -3.08
C ARG A 571 -14.16 26.76 -4.46
N GLU A 572 -13.34 27.12 -5.45
CA GLU A 572 -13.34 26.49 -6.77
C GLU A 572 -12.97 24.99 -6.69
N ASN A 573 -12.02 24.63 -5.82
CA ASN A 573 -11.62 23.23 -5.60
C ASN A 573 -12.72 22.45 -4.87
N THR A 574 -13.31 22.98 -3.80
CA THR A 574 -14.47 22.39 -3.11
C THR A 574 -15.67 22.24 -4.06
N GLY A 575 -15.92 23.23 -4.93
CA GLY A 575 -16.96 23.12 -5.96
C GLY A 575 -16.69 21.97 -6.94
N ARG A 576 -15.45 21.80 -7.40
CA ARG A 576 -15.05 20.66 -8.25
C ARG A 576 -15.17 19.33 -7.52
N LEU A 577 -14.77 19.28 -6.25
CA LEU A 577 -14.92 18.09 -5.41
C LEU A 577 -16.39 17.70 -5.27
N ASN A 578 -17.27 18.66 -5.00
CA ASN A 578 -18.71 18.45 -4.91
C ASN A 578 -19.32 17.96 -6.25
N THR A 579 -18.88 18.52 -7.40
CA THR A 579 -19.30 17.96 -8.70
C THR A 579 -18.76 16.55 -8.93
N SER A 580 -17.57 16.23 -8.44
CA SER A 580 -17.01 14.88 -8.53
C SER A 580 -17.77 13.89 -7.64
N THR A 581 -18.18 14.28 -6.42
CA THR A 581 -18.98 13.41 -5.56
C THR A 581 -20.39 13.18 -6.12
N LEU A 582 -20.99 14.19 -6.75
CA LEU A 582 -22.25 14.03 -7.49
C LEU A 582 -22.08 13.04 -8.65
N PHE A 583 -21.03 13.17 -9.48
CA PHE A 583 -20.76 12.19 -10.54
C PHE A 583 -20.42 10.79 -10.00
N TYR A 584 -19.79 10.66 -8.82
CA TYR A 584 -19.59 9.36 -8.19
C TYR A 584 -20.91 8.74 -7.71
N GLN A 585 -21.83 9.54 -7.16
CA GLN A 585 -23.18 9.10 -6.76
C GLN A 585 -24.02 8.70 -7.98
N GLU A 586 -24.05 9.51 -9.04
CA GLU A 586 -24.71 9.17 -10.31
C GLU A 586 -24.13 7.88 -10.92
N ARG A 587 -22.80 7.73 -10.90
CA ARG A 587 -22.11 6.51 -11.37
C ARG A 587 -22.50 5.29 -10.55
N GLU A 588 -22.55 5.42 -9.21
CA GLU A 588 -22.95 4.33 -8.32
C GLU A 588 -24.44 3.97 -8.51
N GLU A 589 -25.33 4.97 -8.61
CA GLU A 589 -26.73 4.75 -8.95
C GLU A 589 -26.89 4.02 -10.29
N LEU A 590 -26.12 4.40 -11.32
CA LEU A 590 -26.14 3.74 -12.62
C LEU A 590 -25.58 2.32 -12.57
N GLU A 591 -24.54 2.09 -11.76
CA GLU A 591 -23.94 0.77 -11.50
C GLU A 591 -24.94 -0.14 -10.77
N GLN A 592 -25.58 0.33 -9.69
CA GLN A 592 -26.65 -0.38 -9.00
C GLN A 592 -27.87 -0.66 -9.92
N LYS A 593 -28.28 0.30 -10.76
CA LYS A 593 -29.35 0.12 -11.76
C LYS A 593 -28.96 -0.86 -12.88
N LEU A 594 -27.67 -0.98 -13.19
CA LEU A 594 -27.13 -1.93 -14.16
C LEU A 594 -27.05 -3.33 -13.55
N ASP A 595 -26.56 -3.47 -12.32
CA ASP A 595 -26.54 -4.72 -11.55
C ASP A 595 -27.95 -5.28 -11.31
N ALA A 596 -28.92 -4.42 -10.98
CA ALA A 596 -30.33 -4.81 -10.87
C ALA A 596 -30.87 -5.36 -12.20
N LYS A 597 -30.49 -4.74 -13.33
CA LYS A 597 -30.85 -5.23 -14.67
C LYS A 597 -30.10 -6.50 -15.06
N GLN A 598 -28.83 -6.67 -14.67
CA GLN A 598 -28.09 -7.92 -14.89
C GLN A 598 -28.66 -9.08 -14.07
N LYS A 599 -29.04 -8.85 -12.80
CA LYS A 599 -29.78 -9.82 -11.98
C LYS A 599 -31.14 -10.19 -12.62
N SER A 600 -31.81 -9.24 -13.27
CA SER A 600 -33.06 -9.49 -14.01
C SER A 600 -32.87 -10.20 -15.36
N LEU A 601 -31.71 -10.08 -16.02
CA LEU A 601 -31.40 -10.63 -17.35
C LEU A 601 -30.42 -11.82 -17.31
N GLY A 602 -30.19 -12.38 -16.12
CA GLY A 602 -29.08 -13.28 -15.80
C GLY A 602 -29.05 -14.67 -16.47
N ALA A 603 -29.81 -14.90 -17.54
CA ALA A 603 -29.89 -16.17 -18.25
C ALA A 603 -29.51 -16.11 -19.75
N GLU A 604 -29.72 -14.99 -20.45
CA GLU A 604 -29.70 -14.97 -21.93
C GLU A 604 -28.55 -14.17 -22.59
N TYR A 605 -27.79 -13.38 -21.82
CA TYR A 605 -26.88 -12.36 -22.39
C TYR A 605 -25.38 -12.67 -22.26
N SER A 606 -25.02 -13.94 -22.00
CA SER A 606 -23.63 -14.42 -21.98
C SER A 606 -23.10 -14.75 -23.38
N GLY A 607 -22.81 -13.75 -24.20
CA GLY A 607 -22.12 -13.96 -25.49
C GLY A 607 -21.76 -12.69 -26.24
N ASN A 608 -20.50 -12.60 -26.69
CA ASN A 608 -19.93 -11.46 -27.43
C ASN A 608 -20.84 -11.02 -28.59
N ARG A 609 -21.50 -9.88 -28.46
CA ARG A 609 -22.34 -9.33 -29.52
C ARG A 609 -21.47 -8.60 -30.56
N LYS A 610 -21.97 -8.57 -31.79
CA LYS A 610 -21.40 -7.71 -32.85
C LYS A 610 -21.48 -6.21 -32.50
N ALA A 611 -22.32 -5.84 -31.52
CA ALA A 611 -22.35 -4.53 -30.89
C ALA A 611 -21.04 -4.26 -30.13
N ASP A 612 -20.69 -5.09 -29.15
CA ASP A 612 -19.50 -4.94 -28.29
C ASP A 612 -18.20 -4.87 -29.10
N LEU A 613 -18.12 -5.62 -30.21
CA LEU A 613 -17.00 -5.53 -31.16
C LEU A 613 -16.96 -4.19 -31.91
N ARG A 614 -18.10 -3.60 -32.27
CA ARG A 614 -18.18 -2.25 -32.86
C ARG A 614 -17.87 -1.17 -31.83
N GLU A 615 -18.40 -1.30 -30.61
CA GLU A 615 -18.11 -0.43 -29.47
C GLU A 615 -16.60 -0.40 -29.19
N ARG A 616 -15.95 -1.57 -29.16
CA ARG A 616 -14.50 -1.69 -28.99
C ARG A 616 -13.71 -1.04 -30.13
N HIS A 617 -14.14 -1.17 -31.39
CA HIS A 617 -13.48 -0.47 -32.50
C HIS A 617 -13.67 1.05 -32.43
N ARG A 618 -14.86 1.53 -32.04
CA ARG A 618 -15.16 2.95 -31.81
C ARG A 618 -14.30 3.53 -30.67
N LEU A 619 -14.14 2.80 -29.57
CA LEU A 619 -13.28 3.16 -28.46
C LEU A 619 -11.79 3.17 -28.86
N ILE A 620 -11.33 2.22 -29.67
CA ILE A 620 -9.96 2.21 -30.21
C ILE A 620 -9.73 3.44 -31.12
N GLN A 621 -10.67 3.78 -31.99
CA GLN A 621 -10.59 5.00 -32.82
C GLN A 621 -10.60 6.27 -31.97
N LEU A 622 -11.44 6.34 -30.93
CA LEU A 622 -11.47 7.49 -30.01
C LEU A 622 -10.14 7.66 -29.27
N VAL A 623 -9.55 6.57 -28.76
CA VAL A 623 -8.22 6.60 -28.12
C VAL A 623 -7.11 6.99 -29.10
N GLN A 624 -7.21 6.59 -30.38
CA GLN A 624 -6.26 7.02 -31.42
C GLN A 624 -6.38 8.52 -31.73
N LEU A 625 -7.60 9.05 -31.82
CA LEU A 625 -7.82 10.50 -31.99
C LEU A 625 -7.34 11.30 -30.78
N GLN A 626 -7.65 10.84 -29.56
CA GLN A 626 -7.18 11.47 -28.32
C GLN A 626 -5.65 11.41 -28.19
N ALA A 627 -4.99 10.35 -28.66
CA ALA A 627 -3.53 10.29 -28.70
C ALA A 627 -2.93 11.33 -29.67
N GLN A 628 -3.53 11.51 -30.86
CA GLN A 628 -3.13 12.54 -31.82
C GLN A 628 -3.36 13.96 -31.28
N GLU A 629 -4.48 14.20 -30.60
CA GLU A 629 -4.79 15.46 -29.93
C GLU A 629 -3.82 15.75 -28.78
N ILE A 630 -3.48 14.75 -27.97
CA ILE A 630 -2.47 14.85 -26.90
C ILE A 630 -1.07 15.15 -27.48
N ASP A 631 -0.70 14.56 -28.60
CA ASP A 631 0.61 14.82 -29.22
C ASP A 631 0.66 16.20 -29.91
N ALA A 632 -0.42 16.64 -30.56
CA ALA A 632 -0.54 18.01 -31.07
C ALA A 632 -0.46 19.06 -29.94
N LEU A 633 -1.11 18.82 -28.81
CA LEU A 633 -1.03 19.67 -27.61
C LEU A 633 0.36 19.66 -26.96
N LYS A 634 1.10 18.54 -27.00
CA LYS A 634 2.51 18.52 -26.58
C LYS A 634 3.36 19.40 -27.49
N ASP A 635 3.19 19.28 -28.81
CA ASP A 635 3.93 20.10 -29.77
C ASP A 635 3.63 21.59 -29.56
N GLU A 636 2.35 21.98 -29.41
CA GLU A 636 1.95 23.35 -29.05
C GLU A 636 2.61 23.81 -27.73
N ILE A 637 2.58 22.99 -26.67
CA ILE A 637 3.26 23.28 -25.40
C ILE A 637 4.78 23.46 -25.61
N THR A 638 5.45 22.65 -26.44
CA THR A 638 6.88 22.83 -26.69
C THR A 638 7.18 24.12 -27.47
N VAL A 639 6.31 24.52 -28.41
CA VAL A 639 6.43 25.80 -29.11
C VAL A 639 6.22 26.97 -28.14
N LEU A 640 5.16 26.94 -27.33
CA LEU A 640 4.87 27.96 -26.32
C LEU A 640 5.92 28.04 -25.20
N SER A 641 6.61 26.93 -24.88
CA SER A 641 7.69 26.90 -23.89
C SER A 641 8.95 27.64 -24.32
N ARG A 642 9.12 27.91 -25.63
CA ARG A 642 10.31 28.54 -26.21
C ARG A 642 10.01 29.99 -26.60
N LYS A 643 10.64 30.94 -25.90
CA LYS A 643 10.57 32.37 -26.25
C LYS A 643 11.04 32.60 -27.69
N GLY A 644 10.12 32.87 -28.60
CA GLY A 644 10.38 33.16 -30.01
C GLY A 644 9.54 32.37 -31.02
N GLY A 645 8.72 31.40 -30.59
CA GLY A 645 7.78 30.70 -31.48
C GLY A 645 6.71 31.62 -32.08
N HIS A 646 6.44 31.49 -33.39
CA HIS A 646 5.33 32.18 -34.05
C HIS A 646 4.02 31.41 -33.80
N ILE A 647 2.98 32.11 -33.37
CA ILE A 647 1.71 31.49 -32.94
C ILE A 647 0.86 31.19 -34.18
N LEU A 648 0.73 29.90 -34.52
CA LEU A 648 -0.26 29.43 -35.50
C LEU A 648 -1.65 29.35 -34.84
N PRO A 649 -2.75 29.47 -35.63
CA PRO A 649 -4.09 29.27 -35.10
C PRO A 649 -4.27 27.82 -34.59
N PRO A 650 -5.11 27.61 -33.55
CA PRO A 650 -5.28 26.29 -32.93
C PRO A 650 -5.78 25.27 -33.94
N SER A 651 -5.16 24.09 -33.95
CA SER A 651 -5.51 22.99 -34.84
C SER A 651 -6.94 22.51 -34.58
N GLN A 652 -7.82 22.62 -35.58
CA GLN A 652 -9.19 22.14 -35.46
C GLN A 652 -9.24 20.60 -35.55
N PRO A 653 -10.10 19.92 -34.75
CA PRO A 653 -10.24 18.48 -34.82
C PRO A 653 -10.79 18.03 -36.18
N PRO A 654 -10.39 16.87 -36.71
CA PRO A 654 -10.88 16.36 -37.97
C PRO A 654 -12.39 16.09 -37.89
N LEU A 655 -13.15 16.66 -38.82
CA LEU A 655 -14.60 16.40 -38.92
C LEU A 655 -14.86 14.90 -39.09
N PRO A 656 -15.80 14.31 -38.33
CA PRO A 656 -16.12 12.89 -38.46
C PRO A 656 -16.65 12.61 -39.87
N SER A 657 -16.06 11.62 -40.54
CA SER A 657 -16.47 11.23 -41.89
C SER A 657 -17.93 10.75 -41.87
N ALA A 658 -18.75 11.37 -42.73
CA ALA A 658 -20.15 11.04 -42.85
C ALA A 658 -20.31 9.56 -43.21
N GLN A 659 -20.98 8.79 -42.35
CA GLN A 659 -21.15 7.36 -42.56
C GLN A 659 -22.08 7.12 -43.75
N THR A 660 -21.53 6.52 -44.82
CA THR A 660 -22.30 6.11 -45.99
C THR A 660 -23.37 5.11 -45.58
N ALA A 661 -24.64 5.42 -45.82
CA ALA A 661 -25.75 4.52 -45.55
C ALA A 661 -25.64 3.28 -46.46
N ILE A 662 -25.42 2.11 -45.84
CA ILE A 662 -25.48 0.81 -46.52
C ILE A 662 -26.94 0.34 -46.45
N PRO A 663 -27.59 -0.03 -47.57
CA PRO A 663 -28.98 -0.47 -47.56
C PRO A 663 -29.22 -1.77 -46.77
N ASN A 664 -30.42 -1.92 -46.22
CA ASN A 664 -30.84 -3.15 -45.56
C ASN A 664 -31.05 -4.30 -46.55
N MET A 665 -30.45 -5.46 -46.25
CA MET A 665 -30.82 -6.82 -46.63
C MET A 665 -30.54 -7.74 -45.44
#